data_AF-A0A1C7LQH1-F1
#
_entry.id   AF-A0A1C7LQH1-F1
#
_cell.length_a   1.000
_cell.length_b   1.000
_cell.length_c   1.000
_cell.angle_alpha   90.00
_cell.angle_beta   90.00
_cell.angle_gamma   90.00
#
_symmetry.space_group_name_H-M   'P 1'
#
loop_
_entity.id
_entity.type
_entity.pdbx_description
1 polymer ?
#
loop_
_entity_poly.entity_id
_entity_poly.type
_entity_poly.pdbx_seq_one_letter_code
_entity_poly.pdbx_strand_id
1 'polypeptide(L)'
;MRTSLHRTNPNCWHPTSQFRKSAILVTTHRVRRVLNSMASRGIHRYILSGLDYLHSECHVIHTDIKPENILVGLESRSVLDVVAKDEAENPSPRKVLDDRTVYLSRNDFGAPKSSPGKPVLTDFDAATFGNVSHSLVHPIQPNSYRAPEVILRAPWTYSADIWNLGLMIWNLLEDRTLCDGLDLEREHYTRRTQLAQLIGLLGPPPKALLDRGESTTKWFESDGVFKHQNLIPQGRTLAESVTSLEGEDKVRNCTNVGFTHFVQLTHLLYLANGNDSHWVDWALAASSADLVEGKRETMPQPKDVLLVGYGAVGAIYSLVLKKSGQARVTAVARSNYDVVNAHGMDFQSKKYGDIKGWRPDRLFPSVAQALDRPYSHVVLVTKAIPEILKTDTLLAPLLSSPYSDIHPQPTYVLLQNGLNVEVDLYEALKKLNPEEEPRIISTAVWIATRMLEKNVVEHFNFDRVSMGVYRPSTATLVNTPTEYALLKEFSDILSAGGSEITIVPEIQRVKYSKNFWNAIFGSSSALSRLTLHSIFCAPHLEPGASRSAPTEDLSALEPRIAEALSTPSAKATENVASASPNMKAYTIPFLYDAMTEIHKLGSVLFPDSELGPGLDPDHAAKMLEGTARLHAHPDNTHRPSMLVDVEMGRPMEVEHVVGELVRMGRKRGVDMPRIEALYALLLIMQDQLLRSYHERSKS
;
A
#
# COMPACT_ATOMS: atom_id res chain seq x y z
N MET A 1 -24.63 -34.66 -10.00
CA MET A 1 -24.59 -35.92 -9.22
C MET A 1 -24.44 -35.58 -7.75
N ARG A 2 -25.34 -36.10 -6.89
CA ARG A 2 -25.15 -36.15 -5.43
C ARG A 2 -24.16 -37.29 -5.14
N THR A 3 -23.06 -37.03 -4.45
CA THR A 3 -22.19 -38.08 -3.90
C THR A 3 -22.26 -38.08 -2.38
N SER A 4 -22.37 -39.30 -1.85
CA SER A 4 -22.71 -39.67 -0.49
C SER A 4 -21.59 -39.37 0.52
N LEU A 5 -21.97 -38.71 1.61
CA LEU A 5 -21.24 -38.65 2.87
C LEU A 5 -21.28 -40.01 3.56
N HIS A 6 -20.12 -40.60 3.84
CA HIS A 6 -19.95 -41.57 4.92
C HIS A 6 -19.22 -40.91 6.10
N ARG A 7 -19.86 -41.05 7.28
CA ARG A 7 -19.41 -40.76 8.66
C ARG A 7 -17.97 -41.30 8.92
N THR A 8 -17.06 -40.72 9.72
CA THR A 8 -17.14 -39.72 10.81
C THR A 8 -15.71 -39.34 11.29
N ASN A 9 -15.44 -38.05 11.49
CA ASN A 9 -14.53 -37.53 12.53
C ASN A 9 -15.24 -36.31 13.17
N PRO A 10 -15.46 -36.22 14.50
CA PRO A 10 -16.34 -35.20 15.09
C PRO A 10 -15.78 -33.77 15.07
N ASN A 11 -14.51 -33.57 14.69
CA ASN A 11 -13.82 -32.27 14.81
C ASN A 11 -13.59 -31.54 13.47
N CYS A 12 -14.12 -32.03 12.35
CA CYS A 12 -13.96 -31.35 11.06
C CYS A 12 -15.19 -30.47 10.73
N TRP A 13 -14.94 -29.18 10.57
CA TRP A 13 -15.94 -28.17 10.17
C TRP A 13 -16.39 -28.37 8.72
N HIS A 14 -17.70 -28.30 8.47
CA HIS A 14 -18.29 -28.26 7.12
C HIS A 14 -18.96 -26.89 6.86
N PRO A 15 -18.39 -26.00 6.02
CA PRO A 15 -19.07 -24.79 5.57
C PRO A 15 -19.85 -25.07 4.28
N THR A 16 -21.12 -25.48 4.37
CA THR A 16 -21.95 -25.84 3.19
C THR A 16 -23.13 -24.91 2.88
N SER A 17 -23.17 -23.67 3.39
CA SER A 17 -24.30 -22.77 3.11
C SER A 17 -24.09 -21.69 2.04
N GLN A 18 -22.86 -21.38 1.61
CA GLN A 18 -22.62 -20.36 0.54
C GLN A 18 -22.06 -20.90 -0.79
N PHE A 19 -21.63 -22.15 -0.87
CA PHE A 19 -21.00 -22.73 -2.07
C PHE A 19 -21.97 -23.20 -3.18
N ARG A 20 -23.14 -22.57 -3.33
CA ARG A 20 -24.17 -23.04 -4.29
C ARG A 20 -24.11 -22.46 -5.70
N LYS A 21 -23.10 -21.68 -6.10
CA LYS A 21 -23.09 -21.04 -7.44
C LYS A 21 -21.88 -21.24 -8.36
N SER A 22 -20.84 -21.97 -7.95
CA SER A 22 -19.69 -22.21 -8.83
C SER A 22 -19.01 -23.53 -8.50
N ALA A 23 -19.50 -24.64 -9.07
CA ALA A 23 -18.82 -25.93 -8.95
C ALA A 23 -18.54 -26.48 -10.35
N ILE A 24 -17.29 -26.37 -10.80
CA ILE A 24 -16.66 -27.37 -11.66
C ILE A 24 -15.26 -27.61 -11.12
N LEU A 25 -15.03 -28.84 -10.68
CA LEU A 25 -13.73 -29.41 -10.38
C LEU A 25 -12.94 -29.44 -11.70
N VAL A 26 -11.92 -28.59 -11.87
CA VAL A 26 -11.06 -28.62 -13.05
C VAL A 26 -9.65 -28.92 -12.58
N THR A 27 -9.23 -30.18 -12.70
CA THR A 27 -7.89 -30.61 -12.30
C THR A 27 -6.82 -30.34 -13.37
N THR A 28 -5.74 -29.74 -12.87
CA THR A 28 -4.32 -29.75 -13.26
C THR A 28 -3.88 -29.05 -14.54
N HIS A 29 -4.18 -29.51 -15.75
CA HIS A 29 -3.39 -29.07 -16.91
C HIS A 29 -3.77 -27.67 -17.45
N ARG A 30 -5.07 -27.37 -17.62
CA ARG A 30 -5.52 -26.03 -18.02
C ARG A 30 -5.37 -25.00 -16.90
N VAL A 31 -5.69 -25.37 -15.67
CA VAL A 31 -5.51 -24.50 -14.49
C VAL A 31 -4.04 -24.12 -14.38
N ARG A 32 -3.10 -25.07 -14.46
CA ARG A 32 -1.67 -24.73 -14.46
C ARG A 32 -1.29 -23.81 -15.62
N ARG A 33 -1.72 -24.06 -16.86
CA ARG A 33 -1.46 -23.12 -17.99
C ARG A 33 -2.04 -21.72 -17.79
N VAL A 34 -3.27 -21.63 -17.27
CA VAL A 34 -3.94 -20.37 -16.96
C VAL A 34 -3.24 -19.66 -15.82
N LEU A 35 -2.93 -20.36 -14.73
CA LEU A 35 -2.16 -19.87 -13.60
C LEU A 35 -0.75 -19.43 -14.02
N ASN A 36 -0.06 -20.14 -14.92
CA ASN A 36 1.23 -19.75 -15.49
C ASN A 36 1.08 -18.41 -16.24
N SER A 37 0.04 -18.26 -17.09
CA SER A 37 -0.25 -16.98 -17.77
C SER A 37 -0.69 -15.83 -16.83
N MET A 38 -1.19 -16.17 -15.63
CA MET A 38 -1.62 -15.22 -14.60
C MET A 38 -0.53 -14.92 -13.56
N ALA A 39 0.52 -15.74 -13.48
CA ALA A 39 1.59 -15.62 -12.50
C ALA A 39 2.33 -14.29 -12.64
N SER A 40 2.59 -13.86 -13.88
CA SER A 40 3.12 -12.53 -14.22
C SER A 40 2.10 -11.38 -14.12
N ARG A 41 0.81 -11.68 -13.87
CA ARG A 41 -0.31 -10.72 -13.87
C ARG A 41 -0.96 -10.51 -12.49
N GLY A 42 -0.29 -10.90 -11.41
CA GLY A 42 -0.72 -10.52 -10.05
C GLY A 42 -1.66 -11.48 -9.33
N ILE A 43 -1.71 -12.77 -9.72
CA ILE A 43 -2.50 -13.81 -9.02
C ILE A 43 -2.26 -13.86 -7.51
N HIS A 44 -1.02 -13.64 -7.09
CA HIS A 44 -0.61 -13.63 -5.69
C HIS A 44 -1.43 -12.64 -4.85
N ARG A 45 -1.89 -11.51 -5.42
CA ARG A 45 -2.68 -10.52 -4.68
C ARG A 45 -4.03 -11.07 -4.22
N TYR A 46 -4.69 -11.85 -5.06
CA TYR A 46 -5.97 -12.48 -4.74
C TYR A 46 -5.79 -13.56 -3.66
N ILE A 47 -4.76 -14.40 -3.80
CA ILE A 47 -4.48 -15.46 -2.82
C ILE A 47 -4.03 -14.86 -1.49
N LEU A 48 -3.18 -13.83 -1.49
CA LEU A 48 -2.77 -13.12 -0.28
C LEU A 48 -3.96 -12.48 0.44
N SER A 49 -4.92 -11.91 -0.29
CA SER A 49 -6.14 -11.37 0.33
C SER A 49 -6.98 -12.47 1.00
N GLY A 50 -7.03 -13.66 0.38
CA GLY A 50 -7.70 -14.83 0.98
C GLY A 50 -6.97 -15.36 2.21
N LEU A 51 -5.63 -15.41 2.18
CA LEU A 51 -4.82 -15.84 3.31
C LEU A 51 -4.87 -14.84 4.46
N ASP A 52 -4.86 -13.54 4.18
CA ASP A 52 -5.04 -12.50 5.20
C ASP A 52 -6.33 -12.74 5.98
N TYR A 53 -7.47 -12.90 5.28
CA TYR A 53 -8.74 -13.23 5.93
C TYR A 53 -8.69 -14.55 6.74
N LEU A 54 -8.07 -15.61 6.20
CA LEU A 54 -7.94 -16.88 6.93
C LEU A 54 -7.08 -16.74 8.20
N HIS A 55 -5.99 -15.97 8.13
CA HIS A 55 -5.01 -15.85 9.19
C HIS A 55 -5.47 -14.86 10.28
N SER A 56 -5.95 -13.68 9.88
CA SER A 56 -6.34 -12.60 10.80
C SER A 56 -7.73 -12.78 11.39
N GLU A 57 -8.73 -13.12 10.58
CA GLU A 57 -10.13 -13.20 11.02
C GLU A 57 -10.53 -14.62 11.43
N CYS A 58 -10.11 -15.65 10.68
CA CYS A 58 -10.50 -17.03 10.96
C CYS A 58 -9.52 -17.80 11.86
N HIS A 59 -8.28 -17.29 12.01
CA HIS A 59 -7.17 -17.97 12.70
C HIS A 59 -6.89 -19.40 12.19
N VAL A 60 -7.08 -19.63 10.89
CA VAL A 60 -6.86 -20.92 10.21
C VAL A 60 -5.57 -20.89 9.40
N ILE A 61 -4.77 -21.95 9.49
CA ILE A 61 -3.61 -22.25 8.63
C ILE A 61 -4.05 -23.33 7.64
N HIS A 62 -3.88 -23.09 6.34
CA HIS A 62 -4.34 -23.98 5.27
C HIS A 62 -3.50 -25.26 5.15
N THR A 63 -2.18 -25.15 5.28
CA THR A 63 -1.13 -26.20 5.27
C THR A 63 -0.91 -26.97 3.96
N ASP A 64 -1.81 -26.83 2.97
CA ASP A 64 -1.72 -27.53 1.68
C ASP A 64 -1.93 -26.57 0.49
N ILE A 65 -1.20 -25.45 0.43
CA ILE A 65 -1.31 -24.51 -0.71
C ILE A 65 -0.45 -25.00 -1.87
N LYS A 66 -1.09 -25.27 -3.01
CA LYS A 66 -0.48 -25.76 -4.25
C LYS A 66 -1.41 -25.48 -5.43
N PRO A 67 -0.95 -25.52 -6.69
CA PRO A 67 -1.78 -25.18 -7.85
C PRO A 67 -3.08 -25.98 -7.94
N GLU A 68 -3.08 -27.22 -7.46
CA GLU A 68 -4.24 -28.12 -7.46
C GLU A 68 -5.38 -27.61 -6.57
N ASN A 69 -5.05 -26.81 -5.55
CA ASN A 69 -5.97 -26.28 -4.55
C ASN A 69 -6.40 -24.84 -4.85
N ILE A 70 -6.16 -24.36 -6.08
CA ILE A 70 -6.61 -23.06 -6.58
C ILE A 70 -7.66 -23.26 -7.68
N LEU A 71 -8.88 -22.80 -7.41
CA LEU A 71 -9.96 -22.77 -8.40
C LEU A 71 -9.92 -21.46 -9.18
N VAL A 72 -10.14 -21.52 -10.49
CA VAL A 72 -10.23 -20.33 -11.36
C VAL A 72 -11.60 -20.28 -12.01
N GLY A 73 -12.24 -19.12 -11.97
CA GLY A 73 -13.53 -18.92 -12.61
C GLY A 73 -13.46 -19.06 -14.13
N LEU A 74 -14.49 -19.66 -14.74
CA LEU A 74 -14.60 -19.78 -16.19
C LEU A 74 -14.71 -18.39 -16.84
N GLU A 75 -14.06 -18.25 -18.00
CA GLU A 75 -14.11 -17.04 -18.83
C GLU A 75 -15.51 -16.74 -19.38
N SER A 76 -16.27 -17.80 -19.69
CA SER A 76 -17.65 -17.74 -20.16
C SER A 76 -18.36 -19.05 -19.88
N ARG A 77 -19.68 -19.00 -19.67
CA ARG A 77 -20.51 -20.21 -19.55
C ARG A 77 -20.56 -21.03 -20.85
N SER A 78 -20.30 -20.41 -22.00
CA SER A 78 -20.26 -21.10 -23.30
C SER A 78 -19.16 -22.16 -23.40
N VAL A 79 -18.15 -22.12 -22.52
CA VAL A 79 -17.14 -23.20 -22.40
C VAL A 79 -17.81 -24.53 -22.02
N LEU A 80 -18.88 -24.49 -21.21
CA LEU A 80 -19.60 -25.68 -20.79
C LEU A 80 -20.34 -26.35 -21.95
N ASP A 81 -20.88 -25.54 -22.86
CA ASP A 81 -21.59 -26.05 -24.04
C ASP A 81 -20.62 -26.79 -24.98
N VAL A 82 -19.39 -26.27 -25.14
CA VAL A 82 -18.33 -26.93 -25.91
C VAL A 82 -17.92 -28.25 -25.27
N VAL A 83 -17.71 -28.27 -23.95
CA VAL A 83 -17.33 -29.49 -23.22
C VAL A 83 -18.43 -30.53 -23.27
N ALA A 84 -19.69 -30.12 -23.11
CA ALA A 84 -20.83 -31.01 -23.17
C ALA A 84 -20.99 -31.62 -24.57
N LYS A 85 -20.82 -30.80 -25.62
CA LYS A 85 -20.85 -31.26 -27.01
C LYS A 85 -19.72 -32.26 -27.29
N ASP A 86 -18.50 -31.94 -26.87
CA ASP A 86 -17.35 -32.82 -27.06
C ASP A 86 -17.47 -34.12 -26.22
N GLU A 87 -18.15 -34.13 -25.07
CA GLU A 87 -18.37 -35.36 -24.28
C GLU A 87 -19.41 -36.27 -24.95
N ALA A 88 -20.39 -35.67 -25.63
CA ALA A 88 -21.35 -36.40 -26.44
C ALA A 88 -20.69 -37.00 -27.70
N GLU A 89 -19.80 -36.25 -28.37
CA GLU A 89 -19.11 -36.68 -29.59
C GLU A 89 -17.95 -37.63 -29.30
N ASN A 90 -17.22 -37.44 -28.18
CA ASN A 90 -16.02 -38.20 -27.81
C ASN A 90 -16.06 -38.73 -26.36
N PRO A 91 -16.98 -39.64 -25.99
CA PRO A 91 -17.17 -40.16 -24.63
C PRO A 91 -15.90 -40.38 -23.81
N SER A 92 -15.81 -39.77 -22.61
CA SER A 92 -14.69 -40.01 -21.70
C SER A 92 -14.62 -41.48 -21.28
N PRO A 93 -13.42 -42.05 -21.08
CA PRO A 93 -13.24 -43.38 -20.52
C PRO A 93 -14.07 -43.53 -19.24
N ARG A 94 -14.86 -44.59 -19.16
CA ARG A 94 -15.83 -44.77 -18.08
C ARG A 94 -15.82 -46.20 -17.58
N LYS A 95 -15.96 -46.35 -16.26
CA LYS A 95 -16.18 -47.62 -15.59
C LYS A 95 -17.63 -47.71 -15.18
N VAL A 96 -18.35 -48.70 -15.69
CA VAL A 96 -19.74 -48.97 -15.29
C VAL A 96 -19.72 -49.94 -14.11
N LEU A 97 -20.35 -49.54 -13.01
CA LEU A 97 -20.64 -50.36 -11.84
C LEU A 97 -22.17 -50.54 -11.74
N ASP A 98 -22.63 -51.52 -10.97
CA ASP A 98 -24.06 -51.86 -10.86
C ASP A 98 -24.93 -50.68 -10.36
N ASP A 99 -24.36 -49.76 -9.56
CA ASP A 99 -25.06 -48.62 -8.96
C ASP A 99 -24.72 -47.27 -9.61
N ARG A 100 -23.63 -47.17 -10.38
CA ARG A 100 -23.15 -45.91 -10.94
C ARG A 100 -22.16 -46.10 -12.08
N THR A 101 -22.10 -45.11 -12.96
CA THR A 101 -21.01 -44.97 -13.92
C THR A 101 -19.99 -43.95 -13.40
N VAL A 102 -18.73 -44.34 -13.35
CA VAL A 102 -17.61 -43.48 -12.99
C VAL A 102 -16.91 -43.05 -14.26
N TYR A 103 -16.89 -41.74 -14.53
CA TYR A 103 -16.25 -41.16 -15.71
C TYR A 103 -14.86 -40.65 -15.33
N LEU A 104 -13.88 -40.83 -16.21
CA LEU A 104 -12.61 -40.12 -16.12
C LEU A 104 -12.89 -38.62 -16.29
N SER A 105 -12.35 -37.79 -15.39
CA SER A 105 -12.54 -36.33 -15.45
C SER A 105 -11.95 -35.77 -16.73
N ARG A 106 -12.71 -34.89 -17.40
CA ARG A 106 -12.19 -34.10 -18.52
C ARG A 106 -11.42 -32.91 -18.01
N ASN A 107 -10.15 -32.86 -18.41
CA ASN A 107 -9.19 -31.89 -17.90
C ASN A 107 -8.65 -30.96 -18.99
N ASP A 108 -9.02 -31.18 -20.26
CA ASP A 108 -8.68 -30.30 -21.36
C ASP A 108 -9.92 -29.51 -21.80
N PHE A 109 -9.87 -28.19 -21.62
CA PHE A 109 -10.92 -27.26 -22.04
C PHE A 109 -10.36 -26.24 -23.06
N GLY A 110 -9.23 -26.56 -23.71
CA GLY A 110 -8.56 -25.71 -24.69
C GLY A 110 -7.82 -24.49 -24.09
N ALA A 111 -7.20 -23.67 -24.94
CA ALA A 111 -6.57 -22.42 -24.50
C ALA A 111 -7.63 -21.39 -24.04
N PRO A 112 -7.34 -20.55 -23.03
CA PRO A 112 -8.23 -19.44 -22.66
C PRO A 112 -8.38 -18.47 -23.84
N LYS A 113 -9.62 -18.06 -24.12
CA LYS A 113 -10.01 -17.11 -25.16
C LYS A 113 -10.17 -15.69 -24.62
N SER A 114 -10.28 -15.51 -23.31
CA SER A 114 -10.37 -14.21 -22.62
C SER A 114 -9.83 -14.29 -21.19
N SER A 115 -9.88 -13.19 -20.42
CA SER A 115 -9.32 -13.15 -19.06
C SER A 115 -10.07 -14.11 -18.12
N PRO A 116 -9.36 -15.01 -17.40
CA PRO A 116 -9.99 -15.93 -16.45
C PRO A 116 -10.64 -15.18 -15.28
N GLY A 117 -11.62 -15.81 -14.64
CA GLY A 117 -12.23 -15.29 -13.40
C GLY A 117 -11.26 -15.26 -12.22
N LYS A 118 -11.66 -14.59 -11.13
CA LYS A 118 -10.83 -14.48 -9.91
C LYS A 118 -10.47 -15.86 -9.35
N PRO A 119 -9.21 -16.09 -8.93
CA PRO A 119 -8.79 -17.33 -8.32
C PRO A 119 -9.29 -17.43 -6.87
N VAL A 120 -9.60 -18.65 -6.43
CA VAL A 120 -10.18 -18.94 -5.11
C VAL A 120 -9.45 -20.12 -4.49
N LEU A 121 -9.02 -19.96 -3.23
CA LEU A 121 -8.41 -21.02 -2.44
C LEU A 121 -9.48 -22.04 -2.00
N THR A 122 -9.16 -23.33 -2.10
CA THR A 122 -10.05 -24.44 -1.75
C THR A 122 -9.27 -25.55 -1.05
N ASP A 123 -9.97 -26.58 -0.60
CA ASP A 123 -9.43 -27.80 0.00
C ASP A 123 -8.80 -27.57 1.39
N PHE A 124 -9.69 -27.42 2.37
CA PHE A 124 -9.35 -27.17 3.77
C PHE A 124 -9.25 -28.47 4.59
N ASP A 125 -9.20 -29.63 3.96
CA ASP A 125 -9.22 -30.93 4.66
C ASP A 125 -7.97 -31.13 5.55
N ALA A 126 -6.86 -30.47 5.20
CA ALA A 126 -5.61 -30.47 5.98
C ALA A 126 -5.47 -29.25 6.90
N ALA A 127 -6.41 -28.30 6.87
CA ALA A 127 -6.29 -27.04 7.60
C ALA A 127 -6.32 -27.24 9.13
N THR A 128 -5.61 -26.38 9.85
CA THR A 128 -5.54 -26.39 11.31
C THR A 128 -5.73 -24.99 11.89
N PHE A 129 -6.08 -24.88 13.16
CA PHE A 129 -6.12 -23.60 13.85
C PHE A 129 -4.71 -23.16 14.27
N GLY A 130 -4.38 -21.89 14.03
CA GLY A 130 -3.10 -21.30 14.44
C GLY A 130 -3.11 -20.68 15.84
N ASN A 131 -4.29 -20.39 16.39
CA ASN A 131 -4.46 -19.82 17.74
C ASN A 131 -4.50 -20.90 18.85
N VAL A 132 -3.64 -21.91 18.74
CA VAL A 132 -3.55 -23.01 19.71
C VAL A 132 -2.49 -22.72 20.77
N SER A 133 -2.70 -23.22 21.99
CA SER A 133 -1.80 -22.99 23.14
C SER A 133 -0.53 -23.85 23.15
N HIS A 134 -0.39 -24.78 22.21
CA HIS A 134 0.75 -25.70 22.11
C HIS A 134 1.47 -25.51 20.78
N SER A 135 2.77 -25.81 20.76
CA SER A 135 3.57 -25.71 19.53
C SER A 135 3.15 -26.75 18.50
N LEU A 136 2.93 -26.30 17.26
CA LEU A 136 2.64 -27.16 16.12
C LEU A 136 3.96 -27.63 15.50
N VAL A 137 4.25 -28.94 15.60
CA VAL A 137 5.48 -29.57 15.07
C VAL A 137 5.19 -30.82 14.21
N HIS A 138 3.91 -31.14 14.02
CA HIS A 138 3.49 -32.30 13.25
C HIS A 138 3.73 -32.07 11.74
N PRO A 139 3.92 -33.14 10.95
CA PRO A 139 4.21 -32.99 9.53
C PRO A 139 2.99 -32.45 8.79
N ILE A 140 3.22 -31.35 8.07
CA ILE A 140 2.28 -30.76 7.12
C ILE A 140 2.95 -30.63 5.75
N GLN A 141 2.19 -30.15 4.78
CA GLN A 141 2.62 -29.81 3.42
C GLN A 141 3.04 -31.01 2.54
N PRO A 142 2.76 -30.94 1.23
CA PRO A 142 3.35 -31.84 0.24
C PRO A 142 4.89 -31.78 0.27
N ASN A 143 5.53 -32.87 -0.14
CA ASN A 143 6.98 -33.04 -0.04
C ASN A 143 7.79 -31.88 -0.64
N SER A 144 7.55 -31.51 -1.91
CA SER A 144 8.27 -30.42 -2.57
C SER A 144 7.91 -29.02 -2.06
N TYR A 145 6.81 -28.89 -1.33
CA TYR A 145 6.33 -27.63 -0.77
C TYR A 145 6.70 -27.45 0.70
N ARG A 146 7.35 -28.43 1.34
CA ARG A 146 7.60 -28.42 2.77
C ARG A 146 8.54 -27.27 3.19
N ALA A 147 8.12 -26.49 4.17
CA ALA A 147 8.88 -25.40 4.74
C ALA A 147 10.04 -25.92 5.60
N PRO A 148 11.14 -25.15 5.74
CA PRO A 148 12.30 -25.58 6.50
C PRO A 148 12.00 -25.95 7.95
N GLU A 149 11.15 -25.19 8.63
CA GLU A 149 10.71 -25.48 9.99
C GLU A 149 9.97 -26.82 10.08
N VAL A 150 9.19 -27.18 9.06
CA VAL A 150 8.49 -28.47 9.00
C VAL A 150 9.46 -29.62 8.70
N ILE A 151 10.49 -29.40 7.88
CA ILE A 151 11.54 -30.41 7.62
C ILE A 151 12.36 -30.68 8.89
N LEU A 152 12.74 -29.62 9.60
CA LEU A 152 13.54 -29.64 10.82
C LEU A 152 12.74 -30.03 12.07
N ARG A 153 11.41 -30.14 11.96
CA ARG A 153 10.48 -30.31 13.10
C ARG A 153 10.65 -29.21 14.15
N ALA A 154 10.86 -27.98 13.70
CA ALA A 154 10.72 -26.80 14.54
C ALA A 154 9.24 -26.40 14.62
N PRO A 155 8.82 -25.68 15.67
CA PRO A 155 7.49 -25.10 15.74
C PRO A 155 7.19 -24.23 14.50
N TRP A 156 6.05 -24.49 13.87
CA TRP A 156 5.59 -23.77 12.69
C TRP A 156 4.25 -23.05 12.95
N THR A 157 3.96 -22.03 12.15
CA THR A 157 2.78 -21.16 12.28
C THR A 157 2.18 -20.88 10.89
N TYR A 158 1.35 -19.83 10.75
CA TYR A 158 0.80 -19.38 9.46
C TYR A 158 1.85 -19.15 8.35
N SER A 159 3.13 -19.04 8.68
CA SER A 159 4.27 -18.83 7.78
C SER A 159 4.45 -20.01 6.83
N ALA A 160 3.98 -21.20 7.23
CA ALA A 160 3.96 -22.39 6.40
C ALA A 160 3.13 -22.17 5.12
N ASP A 161 1.97 -21.51 5.23
CA ASP A 161 1.12 -21.19 4.07
C ASP A 161 1.81 -20.21 3.13
N ILE A 162 2.49 -19.22 3.71
CA ILE A 162 3.21 -18.23 2.92
C ILE A 162 4.37 -18.90 2.18
N TRP A 163 5.15 -19.75 2.84
CA TRP A 163 6.17 -20.56 2.16
C TRP A 163 5.61 -21.33 0.96
N ASN A 164 4.46 -21.98 1.12
CA ASN A 164 3.80 -22.72 0.04
C ASN A 164 3.40 -21.84 -1.13
N LEU A 165 2.82 -20.66 -0.87
CA LEU A 165 2.45 -19.69 -1.89
C LEU A 165 3.68 -19.23 -2.70
N GLY A 166 4.82 -19.00 -2.05
CA GLY A 166 6.06 -18.59 -2.72
C GLY A 166 6.58 -19.64 -3.68
N LEU A 167 6.66 -20.90 -3.22
CA LEU A 167 7.03 -22.03 -4.07
C LEU A 167 6.02 -22.24 -5.21
N MET A 168 4.73 -22.06 -4.95
CA MET A 168 3.68 -22.21 -5.96
C MET A 168 3.88 -21.19 -7.09
N ILE A 169 4.08 -19.92 -6.76
CA ILE A 169 4.28 -18.85 -7.75
C ILE A 169 5.53 -19.12 -8.58
N TRP A 170 6.65 -19.46 -7.93
CA TRP A 170 7.88 -19.78 -8.65
C TRP A 170 7.69 -20.96 -9.60
N ASN A 171 7.04 -22.04 -9.14
CA ASN A 171 6.81 -23.23 -9.94
C ASN A 171 5.91 -22.96 -11.15
N LEU A 172 4.96 -22.02 -11.03
CA LEU A 172 4.10 -21.56 -12.12
C LEU A 172 4.87 -20.71 -13.14
N LEU A 173 5.83 -19.88 -12.70
CA LEU A 173 6.65 -19.04 -13.58
C LEU A 173 7.64 -19.87 -14.40
N GLU A 174 8.34 -20.81 -13.75
CA GLU A 174 9.41 -21.59 -14.37
C GLU A 174 8.95 -22.92 -14.97
N ASP A 175 7.65 -23.23 -14.82
CA ASP A 175 7.00 -24.50 -15.20
C ASP A 175 7.75 -25.76 -14.72
N ARG A 176 8.45 -25.66 -13.59
CA ARG A 176 9.23 -26.73 -12.95
C ARG A 176 9.16 -26.60 -11.44
N THR A 177 9.64 -27.60 -10.70
CA THR A 177 9.68 -27.56 -9.23
C THR A 177 11.01 -26.97 -8.74
N LEU A 178 10.98 -25.93 -7.90
CA LEU A 178 12.21 -25.28 -7.39
C LEU A 178 13.10 -26.22 -6.59
N CYS A 179 12.49 -26.97 -5.66
CA CYS A 179 13.14 -28.00 -4.86
C CYS A 179 12.28 -29.26 -4.88
N ASP A 180 12.65 -30.23 -5.71
CA ASP A 180 11.95 -31.51 -5.81
C ASP A 180 12.37 -32.53 -4.74
N GLY A 181 13.46 -32.26 -4.03
CA GLY A 181 14.06 -33.15 -3.04
C GLY A 181 14.47 -34.51 -3.60
N LEU A 182 14.61 -34.65 -4.93
CA LEU A 182 14.90 -35.92 -5.57
C LEU A 182 16.34 -36.35 -5.30
N ASP A 183 16.49 -37.46 -4.59
CA ASP A 183 17.77 -38.06 -4.26
C ASP A 183 18.19 -39.02 -5.37
N LEU A 184 19.14 -38.61 -6.23
CA LEU A 184 19.56 -39.39 -7.39
C LEU A 184 20.15 -40.75 -7.02
N GLU A 185 20.74 -40.89 -5.83
CA GLU A 185 21.28 -42.18 -5.35
C GLU A 185 20.18 -43.14 -4.91
N ARG A 186 19.04 -42.60 -4.47
CA ARG A 186 17.95 -43.37 -3.86
C ARG A 186 16.70 -43.44 -4.74
N GLU A 187 16.66 -42.69 -5.82
CA GLU A 187 15.56 -42.61 -6.80
C GLU A 187 14.21 -42.22 -6.20
N HIS A 188 14.20 -41.51 -5.07
CA HIS A 188 12.98 -40.99 -4.45
C HIS A 188 13.24 -39.70 -3.68
N TYR A 189 12.16 -39.00 -3.30
CA TYR A 189 12.24 -37.79 -2.49
C TYR A 189 12.89 -38.06 -1.12
N THR A 190 13.84 -37.21 -0.71
CA THR A 190 14.37 -37.21 0.66
C THR A 190 14.47 -35.80 1.25
N ARG A 191 14.24 -35.71 2.56
CA ARG A 191 14.41 -34.46 3.33
C ARG A 191 15.85 -33.93 3.32
N ARG A 192 16.85 -34.82 3.25
CA ARG A 192 18.28 -34.43 3.15
C ARG A 192 18.55 -33.69 1.86
N THR A 193 18.03 -34.19 0.74
CA THR A 193 18.26 -33.57 -0.57
C THR A 193 17.48 -32.27 -0.71
N GLN A 194 16.25 -32.20 -0.19
CA GLN A 194 15.51 -30.94 -0.18
C GLN A 194 16.19 -29.87 0.66
N LEU A 195 16.69 -30.20 1.87
CA LEU A 195 17.49 -29.26 2.67
C LEU A 195 18.75 -28.82 1.92
N ALA A 196 19.44 -29.74 1.25
CA ALA A 196 20.64 -29.41 0.47
C ALA A 196 20.34 -28.45 -0.69
N GLN A 197 19.23 -28.66 -1.42
CA GLN A 197 18.75 -27.77 -2.47
C GLN A 197 18.40 -26.38 -1.92
N LEU A 198 17.72 -26.31 -0.77
CA LEU A 198 17.39 -25.05 -0.11
C LEU A 198 18.65 -24.31 0.36
N ILE A 199 19.65 -25.02 0.92
CA ILE A 199 20.92 -24.43 1.32
C ILE A 199 21.69 -23.91 0.10
N GLY A 200 21.67 -24.63 -1.02
CA GLY A 200 22.28 -24.17 -2.26
C GLY A 200 21.64 -22.87 -2.80
N LEU A 201 20.34 -22.68 -2.57
CA LEU A 201 19.59 -21.50 -3.02
C LEU A 201 19.64 -20.32 -2.04
N LEU A 202 19.62 -20.59 -0.73
CA LEU A 202 19.43 -19.58 0.32
C LEU A 202 20.65 -19.42 1.25
N GLY A 203 21.74 -20.16 1.02
CA GLY A 203 22.84 -20.26 1.98
C GLY A 203 22.47 -21.06 3.23
N PRO A 204 23.31 -21.09 4.28
CA PRO A 204 23.08 -21.90 5.48
C PRO A 204 21.93 -21.35 6.36
N PRO A 205 21.13 -22.22 7.00
CA PRO A 205 20.04 -21.79 7.88
C PRO A 205 20.53 -21.01 9.11
N PRO A 206 19.77 -20.01 9.60
CA PRO A 206 20.08 -19.28 10.81
C PRO A 206 20.14 -20.22 12.01
N LYS A 207 21.09 -19.94 12.90
CA LYS A 207 21.24 -20.70 14.14
C LYS A 207 19.95 -20.74 14.97
N ALA A 208 19.16 -19.67 14.99
CA ALA A 208 17.87 -19.63 15.70
C ALA A 208 16.83 -20.62 15.15
N LEU A 209 16.87 -20.93 13.85
CA LEU A 209 16.01 -21.96 13.27
C LEU A 209 16.51 -23.36 13.64
N LEU A 210 17.83 -23.56 13.59
CA LEU A 210 18.48 -24.82 13.96
C LEU A 210 18.28 -25.15 15.46
N ASP A 211 18.44 -24.18 16.35
CA ASP A 211 18.32 -24.37 17.81
C ASP A 211 16.91 -24.86 18.22
N ARG A 212 15.88 -24.58 17.41
CA ARG A 212 14.48 -24.95 17.68
C ARG A 212 14.03 -26.25 16.99
N GLY A 213 14.82 -26.78 16.05
CA GLY A 213 14.46 -27.98 15.29
C GLY A 213 14.74 -29.26 16.06
N GLU A 214 13.71 -30.04 16.37
CA GLU A 214 13.87 -31.36 17.02
C GLU A 214 14.74 -32.32 16.20
N SER A 215 14.81 -32.13 14.88
CA SER A 215 15.62 -32.94 13.96
C SER A 215 16.91 -32.27 13.52
N THR A 216 17.32 -31.15 14.13
CA THR A 216 18.53 -30.42 13.71
C THR A 216 19.79 -31.30 13.76
N THR A 217 20.01 -32.03 14.86
CA THR A 217 21.18 -32.91 15.04
C THR A 217 21.24 -34.08 14.05
N LYS A 218 20.11 -34.41 13.39
CA LYS A 218 20.07 -35.41 12.32
C LYS A 218 20.73 -34.91 11.04
N TRP A 219 20.69 -33.61 10.79
CA TRP A 219 21.07 -33.00 9.50
C TRP A 219 22.28 -32.06 9.60
N PHE A 220 22.53 -31.49 10.79
CA PHE A 220 23.58 -30.51 11.05
C PHE A 220 24.51 -31.00 12.17
N GLU A 221 25.79 -30.63 12.06
CA GLU A 221 26.78 -30.76 13.13
C GLU A 221 26.55 -29.69 14.21
N SER A 222 27.22 -29.82 15.36
CA SER A 222 27.05 -28.91 16.50
C SER A 222 27.45 -27.46 16.22
N ASP A 223 28.29 -27.23 15.21
CA ASP A 223 28.72 -25.92 14.73
C ASP A 223 27.78 -25.31 13.66
N GLY A 224 26.68 -26.01 13.33
CA GLY A 224 25.70 -25.57 12.33
C GLY A 224 26.05 -25.96 10.88
N VAL A 225 27.11 -26.73 10.67
CA VAL A 225 27.51 -27.21 9.34
C VAL A 225 26.59 -28.35 8.90
N PHE A 226 26.05 -28.27 7.68
CA PHE A 226 25.20 -29.33 7.12
C PHE A 226 26.01 -30.61 6.87
N LYS A 227 25.52 -31.76 7.32
CA LYS A 227 26.24 -33.06 7.28
C LYS A 227 26.42 -33.62 5.87
N HIS A 228 25.52 -33.28 4.94
CA HIS A 228 25.52 -33.80 3.57
C HIS A 228 25.96 -32.74 2.57
N GLN A 229 27.11 -32.11 2.80
CA GLN A 229 27.68 -31.06 1.93
C GLN A 229 27.74 -31.47 0.45
N ASN A 230 28.00 -32.75 0.18
CA ASN A 230 28.08 -33.31 -1.17
C ASN A 230 26.75 -33.26 -1.95
N LEU A 231 25.62 -33.07 -1.28
CA LEU A 231 24.30 -32.95 -1.92
C LEU A 231 23.94 -31.50 -2.27
N ILE A 232 24.71 -30.51 -1.78
CA ILE A 232 24.41 -29.09 -2.00
C ILE A 232 24.74 -28.75 -3.46
N PRO A 233 23.75 -28.33 -4.27
CA PRO A 233 24.00 -27.92 -5.65
C PRO A 233 24.94 -26.71 -5.70
N GLN A 234 25.92 -26.72 -6.61
CA GLN A 234 26.85 -25.61 -6.83
C GLN A 234 26.35 -24.68 -7.93
N GLY A 235 26.56 -23.36 -7.79
CA GLY A 235 26.42 -22.39 -8.88
C GLY A 235 24.98 -22.11 -9.33
N ARG A 236 24.03 -22.05 -8.41
CA ARG A 236 22.67 -21.57 -8.72
C ARG A 236 22.13 -20.74 -7.56
N THR A 237 22.20 -19.42 -7.69
CA THR A 237 21.50 -18.52 -6.77
C THR A 237 20.00 -18.55 -7.03
N LEU A 238 19.21 -18.04 -6.09
CA LEU A 238 17.77 -17.88 -6.27
C LEU A 238 17.44 -16.98 -7.47
N ALA A 239 18.23 -15.93 -7.72
CA ALA A 239 18.06 -15.04 -8.87
C ALA A 239 18.35 -15.74 -10.21
N GLU A 240 19.37 -16.61 -10.24
CA GLU A 240 19.72 -17.42 -11.42
C GLU A 240 18.72 -18.54 -11.69
N SER A 241 17.97 -18.96 -10.67
CA SER A 241 16.93 -19.99 -10.79
C SER A 241 15.75 -19.54 -11.67
N VAL A 242 15.55 -18.23 -11.84
CA VAL A 242 14.50 -17.65 -12.68
C VAL A 242 15.03 -17.49 -14.11
N THR A 243 14.51 -18.30 -15.03
CA THR A 243 14.92 -18.37 -16.44
C THR A 243 13.82 -17.96 -17.40
N SER A 244 12.56 -17.95 -16.96
CA SER A 244 11.39 -17.57 -17.75
C SER A 244 11.28 -16.06 -18.04
N LEU A 245 12.14 -15.26 -17.42
CA LEU A 245 12.15 -13.80 -17.51
C LEU A 245 13.51 -13.32 -18.05
N GLU A 246 13.50 -12.41 -19.02
CA GLU A 246 14.69 -11.81 -19.63
C GLU A 246 14.72 -10.28 -19.43
N GLY A 247 15.91 -9.67 -19.50
CA GLY A 247 16.08 -8.21 -19.55
C GLY A 247 15.40 -7.43 -18.41
N GLU A 248 14.71 -6.34 -18.75
CA GLU A 248 13.96 -5.51 -17.79
C GLU A 248 12.83 -6.28 -17.10
N ASP A 249 12.23 -7.30 -17.71
CA ASP A 249 11.21 -8.14 -17.07
C ASP A 249 11.82 -9.08 -16.03
N LYS A 250 13.08 -9.51 -16.19
CA LYS A 250 13.82 -10.23 -15.15
C LYS A 250 14.14 -9.32 -13.98
N VAL A 251 14.61 -8.09 -14.23
CA VAL A 251 14.90 -7.14 -13.15
C VAL A 251 13.61 -6.70 -12.47
N ARG A 252 12.59 -6.28 -13.22
CA ARG A 252 11.28 -5.83 -12.74
C ARG A 252 10.51 -6.94 -12.04
N ASN A 253 10.51 -8.17 -12.52
CA ASN A 253 9.80 -9.26 -11.85
C ASN A 253 10.66 -10.00 -10.83
N CYS A 254 11.99 -10.01 -10.87
CA CYS A 254 12.77 -10.43 -9.69
C CYS A 254 12.70 -9.38 -8.56
N THR A 255 12.49 -8.10 -8.89
CA THR A 255 12.25 -7.02 -7.90
C THR A 255 10.78 -6.80 -7.51
N ASN A 256 9.78 -7.16 -8.34
CA ASN A 256 8.35 -7.01 -8.01
C ASN A 256 7.58 -8.34 -7.82
N VAL A 257 8.15 -9.48 -8.23
CA VAL A 257 7.48 -10.80 -8.24
C VAL A 257 8.43 -11.95 -7.83
N GLY A 258 9.70 -11.66 -7.57
CA GLY A 258 10.71 -12.65 -7.23
C GLY A 258 10.47 -13.13 -5.81
N PHE A 259 10.78 -14.39 -5.55
CA PHE A 259 10.77 -15.00 -4.21
C PHE A 259 11.36 -14.07 -3.12
N THR A 260 12.29 -13.19 -3.49
CA THR A 260 12.84 -12.05 -2.74
C THR A 260 11.82 -11.00 -2.26
N HIS A 261 11.03 -10.41 -3.15
CA HIS A 261 9.99 -9.43 -2.78
C HIS A 261 8.77 -10.16 -2.18
N PHE A 262 8.56 -11.42 -2.55
CA PHE A 262 7.62 -12.30 -1.88
C PHE A 262 7.98 -12.49 -0.40
N VAL A 263 9.25 -12.77 -0.07
CA VAL A 263 9.78 -12.84 1.30
C VAL A 263 9.67 -11.48 2.02
N GLN A 264 9.85 -10.35 1.31
CA GLN A 264 9.67 -9.00 1.88
C GLN A 264 8.18 -8.63 2.13
N LEU A 265 7.28 -8.97 1.21
CA LEU A 265 5.81 -8.84 1.41
C LEU A 265 5.33 -9.77 2.53
N THR A 266 5.94 -10.95 2.66
CA THR A 266 5.74 -11.87 3.78
C THR A 266 6.14 -11.19 5.08
N HIS A 267 7.30 -10.53 5.15
CA HIS A 267 7.73 -9.78 6.34
C HIS A 267 6.75 -8.66 6.74
N LEU A 268 6.19 -7.92 5.77
CA LEU A 268 5.28 -6.81 6.02
C LEU A 268 3.86 -7.23 6.46
N LEU A 269 3.33 -8.33 5.93
CA LEU A 269 2.02 -8.85 6.35
C LEU A 269 2.09 -9.60 7.69
N TYR A 270 3.26 -10.12 8.06
CA TYR A 270 3.39 -11.11 9.13
C TYR A 270 3.85 -10.51 10.47
N LEU A 271 4.62 -9.41 10.47
CA LEU A 271 4.92 -8.64 11.69
C LEU A 271 3.70 -7.93 12.28
N ALA A 272 2.64 -7.72 11.49
CA ALA A 272 1.38 -7.14 11.97
C ALA A 272 0.66 -8.03 13.00
N ASN A 273 0.97 -9.33 13.05
CA ASN A 273 0.30 -10.32 13.91
C ASN A 273 1.20 -10.99 14.98
N GLY A 274 2.43 -10.51 15.18
CA GLY A 274 3.26 -10.89 16.34
C GLY A 274 3.75 -12.35 16.39
N ASN A 275 3.89 -13.04 15.25
CA ASN A 275 4.34 -14.45 15.22
C ASN A 275 5.77 -14.62 14.65
N ASP A 276 6.61 -15.34 15.40
CA ASP A 276 8.03 -15.60 15.10
C ASP A 276 8.25 -16.67 14.02
N SER A 277 8.61 -16.28 12.79
CA SER A 277 9.05 -17.21 11.73
C SER A 277 10.45 -16.87 11.17
N HIS A 278 11.47 -17.58 11.63
CA HIS A 278 12.90 -17.26 11.38
C HIS A 278 13.49 -17.78 10.05
N TRP A 279 12.76 -18.55 9.25
CA TRP A 279 13.20 -18.82 7.87
C TRP A 279 13.03 -17.58 6.97
N VAL A 280 12.16 -16.64 7.35
CA VAL A 280 12.02 -15.35 6.68
C VAL A 280 13.34 -14.58 6.80
N ASP A 281 13.96 -14.58 7.99
CA ASP A 281 15.29 -14.00 8.21
C ASP A 281 16.38 -14.70 7.35
N TRP A 282 16.26 -16.01 7.17
CA TRP A 282 17.16 -16.81 6.32
C TRP A 282 17.10 -16.39 4.85
N ALA A 283 15.89 -16.32 4.29
CA ALA A 283 15.68 -15.96 2.89
C ALA A 283 16.02 -14.47 2.63
N LEU A 284 15.82 -13.60 3.62
CA LEU A 284 16.24 -12.19 3.56
C LEU A 284 17.77 -12.05 3.55
N ALA A 285 18.49 -12.79 4.39
CA ALA A 285 19.95 -12.78 4.39
C ALA A 285 20.54 -13.23 3.04
N ALA A 286 19.95 -14.26 2.42
CA ALA A 286 20.33 -14.74 1.10
C ALA A 286 20.11 -13.69 0.01
N SER A 287 18.95 -13.03 0.02
CA SER A 287 18.63 -11.97 -0.93
C SER A 287 19.51 -10.73 -0.84
N SER A 288 20.08 -10.50 0.34
CA SER A 288 20.97 -9.37 0.62
C SER A 288 22.39 -9.66 0.12
N ALA A 289 22.78 -10.94 0.03
CA ALA A 289 24.10 -11.38 -0.41
C ALA A 289 24.27 -11.32 -1.94
N ASP A 290 23.19 -11.55 -2.72
CA ASP A 290 23.20 -11.51 -4.19
C ASP A 290 23.34 -10.08 -4.77
N LEU A 291 23.34 -9.04 -3.93
CA LEU A 291 23.67 -7.65 -4.32
C LEU A 291 25.11 -7.26 -3.98
N VAL A 292 25.88 -8.15 -3.33
CA VAL A 292 27.20 -7.85 -2.78
C VAL A 292 28.23 -8.90 -3.23
N GLU A 293 28.30 -9.19 -4.52
CA GLU A 293 29.57 -9.61 -5.13
C GLU A 293 30.04 -8.55 -6.13
N GLY A 294 30.54 -7.46 -5.54
CA GLY A 294 31.09 -6.34 -6.29
C GLY A 294 31.53 -5.23 -5.36
N LYS A 295 32.66 -5.44 -4.67
CA LYS A 295 33.43 -4.51 -3.81
C LYS A 295 33.13 -4.60 -2.31
N ARG A 296 34.20 -4.77 -1.53
CA ARG A 296 34.28 -4.28 -0.15
C ARG A 296 34.03 -2.76 -0.19
N GLU A 297 32.79 -2.32 0.03
CA GLU A 297 32.49 -0.90 0.16
C GLU A 297 32.51 -0.49 1.64
N THR A 298 33.32 0.53 1.91
CA THR A 298 33.22 1.39 3.08
C THR A 298 31.75 1.76 3.33
N MET A 299 31.28 1.73 4.59
CA MET A 299 29.92 2.17 4.92
C MET A 299 29.63 3.52 4.22
N PRO A 300 28.56 3.62 3.41
CA PRO A 300 28.30 4.83 2.64
C PRO A 300 28.14 6.01 3.60
N GLN A 301 28.86 7.10 3.30
CA GLN A 301 28.79 8.33 4.07
C GLN A 301 27.34 8.85 4.07
N PRO A 302 26.80 9.31 5.22
CA PRO A 302 25.44 9.83 5.26
C PRO A 302 25.33 11.08 4.38
N LYS A 303 24.23 11.18 3.63
CA LYS A 303 23.98 12.28 2.69
C LYS A 303 23.52 13.54 3.42
N ASP A 304 24.00 14.71 3.03
CA ASP A 304 23.48 15.97 3.56
C ASP A 304 22.08 16.25 2.96
N VAL A 305 21.10 16.43 3.84
CA VAL A 305 19.69 16.72 3.51
C VAL A 305 19.27 18.02 4.19
N LEU A 306 18.74 18.96 3.41
CA LEU A 306 18.16 20.21 3.90
C LEU A 306 16.65 20.05 4.00
N LEU A 307 16.11 20.14 5.22
CA LEU A 307 14.66 20.08 5.47
C LEU A 307 14.13 21.49 5.71
N VAL A 308 13.23 21.95 4.84
CA VAL A 308 12.67 23.31 4.86
C VAL A 308 11.22 23.26 5.34
N GLY A 309 10.98 23.86 6.51
CA GLY A 309 9.70 23.84 7.22
C GLY A 309 9.76 22.96 8.45
N TYR A 310 9.49 23.53 9.62
CA TYR A 310 9.67 22.82 10.90
C TYR A 310 8.39 22.77 11.75
N GLY A 311 7.26 22.56 11.08
CA GLY A 311 6.00 22.17 11.72
C GLY A 311 5.94 20.67 12.03
N ALA A 312 4.76 20.17 12.37
CA ALA A 312 4.59 18.78 12.85
C ALA A 312 5.11 17.71 11.86
N VAL A 313 4.75 17.84 10.58
CA VAL A 313 5.24 16.96 9.50
C VAL A 313 6.77 17.06 9.37
N GLY A 314 7.32 18.28 9.34
CA GLY A 314 8.76 18.49 9.21
C GLY A 314 9.57 17.96 10.39
N ALA A 315 9.04 18.07 11.60
CA ALA A 315 9.64 17.48 12.79
C ALA A 315 9.72 15.95 12.67
N ILE A 316 8.60 15.29 12.33
CA ILE A 316 8.57 13.83 12.17
C ILE A 316 9.52 13.36 11.05
N TYR A 317 9.49 14.00 9.89
CA TYR A 317 10.40 13.61 8.81
C TYR A 317 11.86 13.96 9.11
N SER A 318 12.15 14.97 9.92
CA SER A 318 13.52 15.20 10.40
C SER A 318 14.02 14.07 11.32
N LEU A 319 13.13 13.52 12.16
CA LEU A 319 13.41 12.35 12.98
C LEU A 319 13.63 11.11 12.12
N VAL A 320 12.73 10.84 11.16
CA VAL A 320 12.83 9.70 10.22
C VAL A 320 14.13 9.75 9.43
N LEU A 321 14.44 10.88 8.80
CA LEU A 321 15.65 11.07 8.01
C LEU A 321 16.91 10.78 8.84
N LYS A 322 17.02 11.33 10.05
CA LYS A 322 18.20 11.08 10.90
C LYS A 322 18.24 9.65 11.44
N LYS A 323 17.08 9.08 11.80
CA LYS A 323 16.96 7.69 12.30
C LYS A 323 17.39 6.66 11.27
N SER A 324 17.31 6.97 9.97
CA SER A 324 17.79 6.10 8.90
C SER A 324 19.28 5.75 8.99
N GLY A 325 20.09 6.59 9.66
CA GLY A 325 21.55 6.50 9.64
C GLY A 325 22.18 6.89 8.29
N GLN A 326 21.38 7.22 7.29
CA GLN A 326 21.80 7.51 5.91
C GLN A 326 21.75 9.00 5.57
N ALA A 327 21.24 9.85 6.46
CA ALA A 327 21.16 11.30 6.23
C ALA A 327 21.70 12.12 7.41
N ARG A 328 22.46 13.18 7.09
CA ARG A 328 22.74 14.32 7.98
C ARG A 328 21.70 15.40 7.73
N VAL A 329 20.90 15.71 8.75
CA VAL A 329 19.73 16.59 8.64
C VAL A 329 20.08 18.01 9.06
N THR A 330 20.04 18.94 8.10
CA THR A 330 19.99 20.38 8.37
C THR A 330 18.54 20.84 8.28
N ALA A 331 17.97 21.35 9.37
CA ALA A 331 16.59 21.82 9.40
C ALA A 331 16.52 23.36 9.36
N VAL A 332 15.54 23.88 8.63
CA VAL A 332 15.20 25.31 8.61
C VAL A 332 13.87 25.50 9.33
N ALA A 333 13.93 26.14 10.50
CA ALA A 333 12.79 26.50 11.33
C ALA A 333 12.61 28.01 11.31
N ARG A 334 11.39 28.51 11.13
CA ARG A 334 11.14 29.97 11.19
C ARG A 334 10.49 30.35 12.51
N SER A 335 9.22 29.99 12.69
CA SER A 335 8.40 30.42 13.82
C SER A 335 8.76 29.77 15.17
N ASN A 336 9.48 28.65 15.15
CA ASN A 336 9.89 27.90 16.34
C ASN A 336 11.41 27.76 16.46
N TYR A 337 12.20 28.52 15.68
CA TYR A 337 13.66 28.45 15.73
C TYR A 337 14.20 28.62 17.14
N ASP A 338 13.85 29.70 17.85
CA ASP A 338 14.44 30.01 19.16
C ASP A 338 14.17 28.92 20.19
N VAL A 339 12.93 28.41 20.24
CA VAL A 339 12.52 27.38 21.20
C VAL A 339 13.19 26.05 20.90
N VAL A 340 13.23 25.62 19.63
CA VAL A 340 13.89 24.37 19.23
C VAL A 340 15.41 24.49 19.38
N ASN A 341 15.99 25.66 19.13
CA ASN A 341 17.40 25.90 19.34
C ASN A 341 17.78 25.85 20.83
N ALA A 342 16.93 26.38 21.71
CA ALA A 342 17.16 26.33 23.16
C ALA A 342 16.91 24.93 23.75
N HIS A 343 15.83 24.25 23.36
CA HIS A 343 15.32 23.07 24.07
C HIS A 343 15.28 21.77 23.25
N GLY A 344 15.51 21.83 21.94
CA GLY A 344 15.24 20.70 21.04
C GLY A 344 13.74 20.50 20.78
N MET A 345 13.42 19.46 20.02
CA MET A 345 12.06 19.03 19.68
C MET A 345 11.66 17.83 20.53
N ASP A 346 10.50 17.90 21.14
CA ASP A 346 9.87 16.80 21.86
C ASP A 346 8.89 16.07 20.95
N PHE A 347 9.02 14.74 20.90
CA PHE A 347 8.14 13.85 20.17
C PHE A 347 7.28 13.05 21.15
N GLN A 348 5.97 13.07 20.92
CA GLN A 348 4.99 12.15 21.50
C GLN A 348 4.45 11.29 20.36
N SER A 349 5.07 10.13 20.12
CA SER A 349 4.84 9.35 18.90
C SER A 349 4.44 7.92 19.20
N LYS A 350 3.22 7.51 18.84
CA LYS A 350 2.79 6.12 19.00
C LYS A 350 3.59 5.14 18.13
N LYS A 351 4.19 5.63 17.03
CA LYS A 351 5.04 4.83 16.13
C LYS A 351 6.52 4.84 16.51
N TYR A 352 7.06 6.00 16.88
CA TYR A 352 8.51 6.20 17.05
C TYR A 352 8.96 6.31 18.51
N GLY A 353 8.03 6.23 19.45
CA GLY A 353 8.26 6.41 20.87
C GLY A 353 8.34 7.89 21.27
N ASP A 354 8.34 8.10 22.58
CA ASP A 354 8.46 9.45 23.15
C ASP A 354 9.94 9.83 23.26
N ILE A 355 10.30 11.00 22.74
CA ILE A 355 11.69 11.49 22.68
C ILE A 355 11.71 12.93 23.15
N LYS A 356 12.61 13.26 24.08
CA LYS A 356 12.74 14.62 24.64
C LYS A 356 13.99 15.32 24.14
N GLY A 357 13.86 16.60 23.82
CA GLY A 357 14.96 17.48 23.44
C GLY A 357 15.76 17.02 22.21
N TRP A 358 15.12 16.32 21.28
CA TRP A 358 15.74 15.80 20.08
C TRP A 358 16.22 16.94 19.17
N ARG A 359 17.35 16.76 18.48
CA ARG A 359 17.93 17.80 17.61
C ARG A 359 18.31 17.26 16.22
N PRO A 360 18.05 18.05 15.16
CA PRO A 360 18.68 17.81 13.87
C PRO A 360 20.19 18.03 13.99
N ASP A 361 20.97 17.61 12.99
CA ASP A 361 22.42 17.82 13.01
C ASP A 361 22.78 19.31 12.92
N ARG A 362 21.94 20.09 12.23
CA ARG A 362 22.07 21.55 12.13
C ARG A 362 20.67 22.19 12.12
N LEU A 363 20.56 23.39 12.65
CA LEU A 363 19.31 24.14 12.72
C LEU A 363 19.56 25.61 12.35
N PHE A 364 18.80 26.14 11.38
CA PHE A 364 18.90 27.53 10.93
C PHE A 364 17.54 28.23 10.91
N PRO A 365 17.52 29.56 11.07
CA PRO A 365 16.30 30.36 10.97
C PRO A 365 15.83 30.60 9.52
N SER A 366 16.72 30.39 8.53
CA SER A 366 16.41 30.60 7.11
C SER A 366 17.28 29.72 6.19
N VAL A 367 16.81 29.51 4.95
CA VAL A 367 17.54 28.75 3.91
C VAL A 367 18.87 29.43 3.57
N ALA A 368 18.90 30.76 3.50
CA ALA A 368 20.10 31.52 3.16
C ALA A 368 21.28 31.28 4.12
N GLN A 369 21.02 30.94 5.38
CA GLN A 369 22.07 30.64 6.37
C GLN A 369 22.59 29.21 6.29
N ALA A 370 21.93 28.34 5.52
CA ALA A 370 22.27 26.93 5.40
C ALA A 370 23.06 26.60 4.12
N LEU A 371 23.53 27.61 3.36
CA LEU A 371 24.12 27.44 2.02
C LEU A 371 25.62 27.12 1.99
N ASP A 372 26.23 26.79 3.13
CA ASP A 372 27.66 26.53 3.29
C ASP A 372 28.16 25.21 2.65
N ARG A 373 27.26 24.39 2.10
CA ARG A 373 27.57 23.06 1.56
C ARG A 373 26.59 22.64 0.46
N PRO A 374 26.96 21.68 -0.40
CA PRO A 374 26.02 21.04 -1.30
C PRO A 374 25.05 20.14 -0.52
N TYR A 375 23.79 20.13 -0.92
CA TYR A 375 22.79 19.16 -0.45
C TYR A 375 22.49 18.13 -1.52
N SER A 376 22.34 16.88 -1.10
CA SER A 376 21.83 15.81 -1.97
C SER A 376 20.34 16.00 -2.23
N HIS A 377 19.60 16.34 -1.17
CA HIS A 377 18.15 16.52 -1.19
C HIS A 377 17.75 17.78 -0.44
N VAL A 378 16.75 18.47 -0.97
CA VAL A 378 16.02 19.53 -0.28
C VAL A 378 14.57 19.07 -0.10
N VAL A 379 14.18 18.83 1.15
CA VAL A 379 12.87 18.30 1.52
C VAL A 379 11.98 19.44 1.99
N LEU A 380 10.91 19.72 1.24
CA LEU A 380 9.93 20.76 1.53
C LEU A 380 8.73 20.18 2.25
N VAL A 381 8.51 20.67 3.47
CA VAL A 381 7.45 20.25 4.40
C VAL A 381 6.68 21.47 4.93
N THR A 382 6.85 22.63 4.29
CA THR A 382 6.03 23.82 4.52
C THR A 382 4.64 23.64 3.93
N LYS A 383 3.65 24.35 4.45
CA LYS A 383 2.36 24.47 3.76
C LYS A 383 2.53 25.25 2.46
N ALA A 384 1.81 24.83 1.42
CA ALA A 384 1.78 25.54 0.15
C ALA A 384 0.69 26.63 0.19
N ILE A 385 1.07 27.85 0.55
CA ILE A 385 0.16 29.02 0.64
C ILE A 385 0.81 30.17 -0.13
N PRO A 386 0.60 30.24 -1.47
CA PRO A 386 1.27 31.20 -2.33
C PRO A 386 0.96 32.66 -1.98
N GLU A 387 -0.15 32.93 -1.29
CA GLU A 387 -0.51 34.26 -0.79
C GLU A 387 0.41 34.74 0.35
N ILE A 388 1.10 33.82 1.04
CA ILE A 388 2.09 34.15 2.08
C ILE A 388 3.50 34.13 1.47
N LEU A 389 3.87 33.01 0.85
CA LEU A 389 5.19 32.80 0.29
C LEU A 389 5.14 31.67 -0.73
N LYS A 390 5.52 31.98 -1.97
CA LYS A 390 5.64 30.97 -3.02
C LYS A 390 6.87 30.09 -2.82
N THR A 391 6.79 28.85 -3.30
CA THR A 391 7.84 27.83 -3.15
C THR A 391 9.16 28.25 -3.79
N ASP A 392 9.12 28.79 -5.01
CA ASP A 392 10.29 29.32 -5.72
C ASP A 392 10.95 30.47 -4.96
N THR A 393 10.15 31.35 -4.36
CA THR A 393 10.63 32.49 -3.56
C THR A 393 11.26 32.01 -2.24
N LEU A 394 10.66 31.01 -1.58
CA LEU A 394 11.23 30.38 -0.38
C LEU A 394 12.59 29.73 -0.66
N LEU A 395 12.74 29.10 -1.83
CA LEU A 395 13.95 28.42 -2.25
C LEU A 395 14.91 29.31 -3.06
N ALA A 396 14.57 30.58 -3.30
CA ALA A 396 15.39 31.51 -4.08
C ALA A 396 16.88 31.52 -3.71
N PRO A 397 17.30 31.38 -2.43
CA PRO A 397 18.71 31.30 -2.10
C PRO A 397 19.44 30.11 -2.75
N LEU A 398 18.79 28.95 -2.90
CA LEU A 398 19.34 27.75 -3.58
C LEU A 398 19.33 27.88 -5.11
N LEU A 399 18.48 28.74 -5.64
CA LEU A 399 18.33 29.01 -7.08
C LEU A 399 19.20 30.18 -7.56
N SER A 400 19.93 30.81 -6.66
CA SER A 400 20.74 32.01 -6.94
C SER A 400 22.20 31.67 -7.23
N SER A 401 22.86 32.49 -8.04
CA SER A 401 24.28 32.36 -8.42
C SER A 401 25.24 32.01 -7.27
N PRO A 402 25.16 32.65 -6.08
CA PRO A 402 26.03 32.29 -4.96
C PRO A 402 26.01 30.81 -4.55
N TYR A 403 24.93 30.08 -4.82
CA TYR A 403 24.85 28.64 -4.59
C TYR A 403 24.96 27.84 -5.90
N SER A 404 24.20 28.21 -6.94
CA SER A 404 24.14 27.46 -8.19
C SER A 404 25.44 27.44 -8.98
N ASP A 405 26.30 28.46 -8.82
CA ASP A 405 27.58 28.54 -9.54
C ASP A 405 28.64 27.61 -8.93
N ILE A 406 28.47 27.19 -7.67
CA ILE A 406 29.44 26.40 -6.92
C ILE A 406 28.96 25.00 -6.55
N HIS A 407 27.64 24.77 -6.55
CA HIS A 407 27.02 23.52 -6.16
C HIS A 407 25.98 23.08 -7.19
N PRO A 408 25.90 21.77 -7.51
CA PRO A 408 24.84 21.27 -8.37
C PRO A 408 23.48 21.47 -7.68
N GLN A 409 22.42 21.61 -8.50
CA GLN A 409 21.07 21.63 -7.96
C GLN A 409 20.77 20.31 -7.23
N PRO A 410 20.10 20.36 -6.06
CA PRO A 410 19.72 19.17 -5.31
C PRO A 410 18.53 18.47 -5.96
N THR A 411 18.24 17.25 -5.52
CA THR A 411 16.91 16.66 -5.74
C THR A 411 15.91 17.32 -4.78
N TYR A 412 14.86 17.93 -5.31
CA TYR A 412 13.82 18.57 -4.52
C TYR A 412 12.71 17.56 -4.20
N VAL A 413 12.34 17.43 -2.92
CA VAL A 413 11.30 16.49 -2.48
C VAL A 413 10.17 17.26 -1.81
N LEU A 414 8.98 17.24 -2.37
CA LEU A 414 7.83 18.01 -1.88
C LEU A 414 6.86 17.11 -1.12
N LEU A 415 6.76 17.32 0.19
CA LEU A 415 5.81 16.69 1.12
C LEU A 415 4.60 17.59 1.42
N GLN A 416 4.31 18.52 0.50
CA GLN A 416 3.24 19.49 0.60
C GLN A 416 1.91 18.91 0.09
N ASN A 417 0.79 19.31 0.70
CA ASN A 417 -0.53 18.93 0.23
C ASN A 417 -0.98 19.77 -0.98
N GLY A 418 -1.97 19.26 -1.69
CA GLY A 418 -2.58 19.93 -2.83
C GLY A 418 -1.93 19.58 -4.16
N LEU A 419 -2.49 20.14 -5.22
CA LEU A 419 -2.13 19.88 -6.61
C LEU A 419 -1.21 20.99 -7.13
N ASN A 420 -0.38 20.66 -8.12
CA ASN A 420 0.48 21.61 -8.83
C ASN A 420 1.39 22.47 -7.93
N VAL A 421 1.71 22.02 -6.72
CA VAL A 421 2.66 22.66 -5.80
C VAL A 421 4.09 22.67 -6.36
N GLU A 422 4.34 21.81 -7.34
CA GLU A 422 5.62 21.62 -8.01
C GLU A 422 5.88 22.66 -9.11
N VAL A 423 4.82 23.25 -9.67
CA VAL A 423 4.87 24.04 -10.92
C VAL A 423 5.80 25.23 -10.80
N ASP A 424 5.63 26.07 -9.76
CA ASP A 424 6.45 27.27 -9.59
C ASP A 424 7.94 26.93 -9.47
N LEU A 425 8.28 25.84 -8.77
CA LEU A 425 9.66 25.37 -8.63
C LEU A 425 10.21 24.80 -9.94
N TYR A 426 9.39 24.01 -10.66
CA TYR A 426 9.77 23.46 -11.96
C TYR A 426 10.13 24.57 -12.95
N GLU A 427 9.28 25.57 -13.09
CA GLU A 427 9.51 26.71 -13.98
C GLU A 427 10.73 27.53 -13.56
N ALA A 428 10.94 27.73 -12.25
CA ALA A 428 12.13 28.42 -11.75
C ALA A 428 13.43 27.66 -12.07
N LEU A 429 13.42 26.33 -11.98
CA LEU A 429 14.56 25.49 -12.33
C LEU A 429 14.81 25.43 -13.84
N LYS A 430 13.77 25.34 -14.68
CA LYS A 430 13.92 25.44 -16.14
C LYS A 430 14.44 26.82 -16.57
N LYS A 431 14.05 27.88 -15.86
CA LYS A 431 14.61 29.22 -16.10
C LYS A 431 16.09 29.31 -15.72
N LEU A 432 16.50 28.62 -14.65
CA LEU A 432 17.90 28.56 -14.21
C LEU A 432 18.77 27.79 -15.21
N ASN A 433 18.28 26.64 -15.68
CA ASN A 433 18.97 25.82 -16.68
C ASN A 433 17.96 25.15 -17.64
N PRO A 434 17.76 25.69 -18.85
CA PRO A 434 16.78 25.15 -19.81
C PRO A 434 17.07 23.72 -20.30
N GLU A 435 18.35 23.33 -20.32
CA GLU A 435 18.80 22.03 -20.85
C GLU A 435 18.73 20.91 -19.80
N GLU A 436 18.73 21.25 -18.51
CA GLU A 436 18.59 20.27 -17.43
C GLU A 436 17.11 20.01 -17.14
N GLU A 437 16.77 18.74 -16.91
CA GLU A 437 15.43 18.38 -16.44
C GLU A 437 15.38 18.44 -14.91
N PRO A 438 14.47 19.24 -14.31
CA PRO A 438 14.38 19.41 -12.87
C PRO A 438 14.15 18.09 -12.13
N ARG A 439 15.01 17.80 -11.15
CA ARG A 439 14.88 16.64 -10.26
C ARG A 439 13.91 16.92 -9.12
N ILE A 440 12.61 16.77 -9.39
CA ILE A 440 11.54 17.00 -8.41
C ILE A 440 10.81 15.68 -8.10
N ILE A 441 10.95 15.19 -6.87
CA ILE A 441 10.10 14.16 -6.30
C ILE A 441 8.89 14.82 -5.68
N SER A 442 7.70 14.51 -6.19
CA SER A 442 6.46 14.86 -5.52
C SER A 442 5.94 13.70 -4.69
N THR A 443 5.11 14.00 -3.69
CA THR A 443 4.58 12.98 -2.78
C THR A 443 3.11 13.20 -2.43
N ALA A 444 2.45 12.09 -2.07
CA ALA A 444 1.20 12.07 -1.34
C ALA A 444 1.48 11.45 0.04
N VAL A 445 1.44 12.28 1.08
CA VAL A 445 1.73 11.88 2.47
C VAL A 445 0.45 11.66 3.26
N TRP A 446 0.25 10.48 3.85
CA TRP A 446 -0.78 10.25 4.87
C TRP A 446 -0.09 10.13 6.22
N ILE A 447 -0.34 11.10 7.08
CA ILE A 447 0.25 11.19 8.41
C ILE A 447 -0.73 11.88 9.35
N ALA A 448 -0.89 11.34 10.56
CA ALA A 448 -1.68 11.95 11.62
C ALA A 448 -0.74 12.57 12.66
N THR A 449 -0.51 13.88 12.54
CA THR A 449 0.39 14.64 13.41
C THR A 449 -0.05 16.08 13.60
N ARG A 450 0.25 16.66 14.77
CA ARG A 450 0.02 18.07 15.08
C ARG A 450 1.09 18.62 16.02
N MET A 451 1.27 19.95 16.01
CA MET A 451 2.03 20.65 17.03
C MET A 451 1.13 20.84 18.26
N LEU A 452 1.58 20.40 19.43
CA LEU A 452 0.94 20.73 20.71
C LEU A 452 1.47 22.05 21.25
N GLU A 453 2.78 22.27 21.12
CA GLU A 453 3.48 23.51 21.49
C GLU A 453 4.51 23.88 20.41
N LYS A 454 5.28 24.95 20.58
CA LYS A 454 6.29 25.38 19.58
C LYS A 454 7.38 24.32 19.33
N ASN A 455 7.65 23.46 20.31
CA ASN A 455 8.63 22.38 20.23
C ASN A 455 8.10 21.02 20.68
N VAL A 456 6.77 20.81 20.72
CA VAL A 456 6.17 19.52 21.09
C VAL A 456 5.27 19.04 19.97
N VAL A 457 5.55 17.85 19.46
CA VAL A 457 4.83 17.21 18.34
C VAL A 457 4.14 15.95 18.82
N GLU A 458 2.85 15.84 18.53
CA GLU A 458 2.09 14.60 18.66
C GLU A 458 2.03 13.90 17.30
N HIS A 459 2.29 12.60 17.29
CA HIS A 459 2.22 11.74 16.13
C HIS A 459 1.57 10.40 16.48
N PHE A 460 0.67 9.94 15.62
CA PHE A 460 -0.04 8.68 15.82
C PHE A 460 0.84 7.48 15.40
N ASN A 461 0.23 6.36 15.04
CA ASN A 461 0.89 5.08 14.81
C ASN A 461 1.24 4.81 13.34
N PHE A 462 1.08 5.79 12.44
CA PHE A 462 1.33 5.58 11.00
C PHE A 462 1.83 6.84 10.29
N ASP A 463 2.63 6.60 9.26
CA ASP A 463 2.97 7.54 8.20
C ASP A 463 3.23 6.75 6.93
N ARG A 464 2.61 7.17 5.84
CA ARG A 464 2.68 6.54 4.51
C ARG A 464 2.98 7.59 3.46
N VAL A 465 3.93 7.30 2.59
CA VAL A 465 4.33 8.21 1.51
C VAL A 465 4.24 7.47 0.18
N SER A 466 3.34 7.93 -0.69
CA SER A 466 3.47 7.61 -2.12
C SER A 466 4.33 8.67 -2.78
N MET A 467 5.33 8.28 -3.58
CA MET A 467 6.25 9.21 -4.24
C MET A 467 6.47 8.86 -5.71
N GLY A 468 6.66 9.88 -6.52
CA GLY A 468 7.01 9.77 -7.94
C GLY A 468 7.65 11.05 -8.44
N VAL A 469 8.30 10.97 -9.60
CA VAL A 469 8.91 12.15 -10.23
C VAL A 469 7.79 13.02 -10.81
N TYR A 470 7.85 14.33 -10.52
CA TYR A 470 6.95 15.30 -11.12
C TYR A 470 7.29 15.50 -12.60
N ARG A 471 6.25 15.53 -13.44
CA ARG A 471 6.35 15.84 -14.87
C ARG A 471 5.28 16.85 -15.25
N PRO A 472 5.55 17.82 -16.15
CA PRO A 472 4.48 18.69 -16.66
C PRO A 472 3.38 17.92 -17.43
N SER A 473 3.76 16.78 -18.02
CA SER A 473 2.86 15.89 -18.75
C SER A 473 2.37 14.72 -17.87
N THR A 474 1.10 14.37 -18.02
CA THR A 474 0.47 13.18 -17.40
C THR A 474 0.42 11.98 -18.35
N ALA A 475 1.05 12.06 -19.52
CA ALA A 475 1.02 10.98 -20.52
C ALA A 475 1.98 9.81 -20.19
N THR A 476 2.98 10.05 -19.35
CA THR A 476 4.01 9.05 -19.02
C THR A 476 3.57 8.21 -17.83
N LEU A 477 3.38 6.91 -18.05
CA LEU A 477 2.87 5.96 -17.06
C LEU A 477 3.93 4.95 -16.57
N VAL A 478 5.21 5.21 -16.85
CA VAL A 478 6.35 4.42 -16.39
C VAL A 478 7.49 5.33 -15.97
N ASN A 479 8.24 4.95 -14.94
CA ASN A 479 9.48 5.64 -14.58
C ASN A 479 10.62 5.12 -15.45
N THR A 480 11.44 6.03 -15.98
CA THR A 480 12.73 5.66 -16.58
C THR A 480 13.67 5.08 -15.52
N PRO A 481 14.72 4.32 -15.89
CA PRO A 481 15.70 3.79 -14.94
C PRO A 481 16.33 4.88 -14.07
N THR A 482 16.62 6.05 -14.64
CA THR A 482 17.19 7.21 -13.92
C THR A 482 16.21 7.77 -12.90
N GLU A 483 14.94 7.94 -13.26
CA GLU A 483 13.91 8.42 -12.34
C GLU A 483 13.64 7.40 -11.22
N TYR A 484 13.63 6.10 -11.55
CA TYR A 484 13.47 5.05 -10.55
C TYR A 484 14.65 5.02 -9.57
N ALA A 485 15.89 5.18 -10.04
CA ALA A 485 17.06 5.25 -9.18
C ALA A 485 16.97 6.45 -8.21
N LEU A 486 16.53 7.61 -8.70
CA LEU A 486 16.32 8.80 -7.89
C LEU A 486 15.22 8.61 -6.82
N LEU A 487 14.11 7.97 -7.19
CA LEU A 487 13.03 7.63 -6.25
C LEU A 487 13.47 6.58 -5.23
N LYS A 488 14.19 5.56 -5.69
CA LYS A 488 14.68 4.46 -4.86
C LYS A 488 15.65 4.94 -3.80
N GLU A 489 16.58 5.82 -4.18
CA GLU A 489 17.54 6.43 -3.26
C GLU A 489 16.84 7.13 -2.09
N PHE A 490 15.87 8.00 -2.36
CA PHE A 490 15.16 8.69 -1.29
C PHE A 490 14.19 7.79 -0.52
N SER A 491 13.56 6.83 -1.21
CA SER A 491 12.72 5.79 -0.61
C SER A 491 13.49 4.95 0.41
N ASP A 492 14.73 4.58 0.13
CA ASP A 492 15.55 3.76 1.01
C ASP A 492 15.94 4.52 2.29
N ILE A 493 16.21 5.83 2.19
CA ILE A 493 16.44 6.70 3.36
C ILE A 493 15.19 6.73 4.25
N LEU A 494 14.01 7.00 3.69
CA LEU A 494 12.78 7.08 4.50
C LEU A 494 12.37 5.71 5.06
N SER A 495 12.52 4.65 4.28
CA SER A 495 12.17 3.27 4.71
C SER A 495 13.07 2.82 5.86
N ALA A 496 14.38 3.09 5.79
CA ALA A 496 15.31 2.82 6.89
C ALA A 496 15.00 3.66 8.15
N GLY A 497 14.42 4.85 7.99
CA GLY A 497 13.87 5.65 9.08
C GLY A 497 12.55 5.14 9.67
N GLY A 498 11.92 4.16 9.00
CA GLY A 498 10.70 3.49 9.43
C GLY A 498 9.40 3.97 8.76
N SER A 499 9.47 4.81 7.72
CA SER A 499 8.29 5.22 6.94
C SER A 499 7.83 4.12 5.98
N GLU A 500 6.51 4.01 5.76
CA GLU A 500 5.97 3.13 4.71
C GLU A 500 5.98 3.87 3.37
N ILE A 501 6.70 3.35 2.37
CA ILE A 501 6.89 4.02 1.09
C ILE A 501 6.28 3.23 -0.07
N THR A 502 5.64 3.94 -1.00
CA THR A 502 5.17 3.39 -2.27
C THR A 502 5.70 4.24 -3.41
N ILE A 503 6.54 3.66 -4.27
CA ILE A 503 6.98 4.32 -5.50
C ILE A 503 5.90 4.13 -6.57
N VAL A 504 5.49 5.22 -7.20
CA VAL A 504 4.47 5.22 -8.26
C VAL A 504 5.02 5.83 -9.55
N PRO A 505 4.55 5.37 -10.73
CA PRO A 505 4.97 5.93 -12.01
C PRO A 505 4.37 7.31 -12.30
N GLU A 506 3.16 7.58 -11.78
CA GLU A 506 2.42 8.82 -12.01
C GLU A 506 1.90 9.38 -10.69
N ILE A 507 2.71 10.23 -10.05
CA ILE A 507 2.38 10.81 -8.75
C ILE A 507 1.20 11.79 -8.80
N GLN A 508 1.01 12.49 -9.92
CA GLN A 508 -0.09 13.45 -10.08
C GLN A 508 -1.46 12.78 -9.94
N ARG A 509 -1.64 11.55 -10.46
CA ARG A 509 -2.88 10.77 -10.28
C ARG A 509 -3.12 10.43 -8.82
N VAL A 510 -2.09 10.00 -8.10
CA VAL A 510 -2.19 9.66 -6.67
C VAL A 510 -2.51 10.91 -5.83
N LYS A 511 -1.85 12.03 -6.10
CA LYS A 511 -2.14 13.32 -5.45
C LYS A 511 -3.55 13.81 -5.77
N TYR A 512 -4.01 13.62 -7.00
CA TYR A 512 -5.38 13.95 -7.40
C TYR A 512 -6.40 13.16 -6.57
N SER A 513 -6.25 11.84 -6.49
CA SER A 513 -7.13 10.98 -5.69
C SER A 513 -7.10 11.32 -4.20
N LYS A 514 -5.92 11.67 -3.64
CA LYS A 514 -5.82 12.15 -2.26
C LYS A 514 -6.51 13.51 -2.08
N ASN A 515 -6.32 14.43 -3.02
CA ASN A 515 -6.87 15.77 -2.95
C ASN A 515 -8.40 15.80 -3.08
N PHE A 516 -8.98 14.78 -3.74
CA PHE A 516 -10.41 14.55 -3.81
C PHE A 516 -11.10 14.65 -2.44
N TRP A 517 -10.50 14.00 -1.43
CA TRP A 517 -11.01 14.03 -0.05
C TRP A 517 -10.87 15.42 0.58
N ASN A 518 -9.69 16.04 0.46
CA ASN A 518 -9.39 17.34 1.05
C ASN A 518 -10.26 18.46 0.46
N ALA A 519 -10.45 18.46 -0.86
CA ALA A 519 -11.19 19.48 -1.58
C ALA A 519 -12.68 19.51 -1.22
N ILE A 520 -13.26 18.38 -0.81
CA ILE A 520 -14.67 18.29 -0.44
C ILE A 520 -14.85 18.33 1.06
N PHE A 521 -14.25 17.38 1.79
CA PHE A 521 -14.46 17.25 3.22
C PHE A 521 -13.69 18.30 4.02
N GLY A 522 -12.44 18.59 3.64
CA GLY A 522 -11.65 19.64 4.26
C GLY A 522 -12.31 21.01 4.09
N SER A 523 -12.69 21.35 2.85
CA SER A 523 -13.40 22.59 2.51
C SER A 523 -14.74 22.73 3.23
N SER A 524 -15.58 21.69 3.20
CA SER A 524 -16.92 21.75 3.81
C SER A 524 -16.83 21.85 5.33
N SER A 525 -15.89 21.15 5.95
CA SER A 525 -15.63 21.26 7.40
C SER A 525 -15.10 22.65 7.76
N ALA A 526 -14.18 23.20 6.96
CA ALA A 526 -13.65 24.55 7.18
C ALA A 526 -14.74 25.63 7.10
N LEU A 527 -15.59 25.58 6.07
CA LEU A 527 -16.68 26.54 5.87
C LEU A 527 -17.76 26.45 6.96
N SER A 528 -18.16 25.24 7.32
CA SER A 528 -19.23 25.01 8.31
C SER A 528 -18.75 25.08 9.76
N ARG A 529 -17.44 24.97 10.00
CA ARG A 529 -16.83 24.75 11.33
C ARG A 529 -17.34 23.49 12.03
N LEU A 530 -17.88 22.54 11.27
CA LEU A 530 -18.31 21.24 11.77
C LEU A 530 -17.25 20.18 11.51
N THR A 531 -17.17 19.21 12.42
CA THR A 531 -16.41 17.98 12.16
C THR A 531 -17.19 17.07 11.22
N LEU A 532 -16.50 16.13 10.57
CA LEU A 532 -17.19 15.11 9.77
C LEU A 532 -18.06 14.20 10.65
N HIS A 533 -17.67 13.98 11.91
CA HIS A 533 -18.52 13.28 12.87
C HIS A 533 -19.87 13.99 13.02
N SER A 534 -19.87 15.31 13.20
CA SER A 534 -21.09 16.12 13.29
C SER A 534 -21.96 16.11 12.03
N ILE A 535 -21.41 15.72 10.86
CA ILE A 535 -22.15 15.60 9.61
C ILE A 535 -22.79 14.21 9.47
N PHE A 536 -22.07 13.17 9.88
CA PHE A 536 -22.42 11.78 9.61
C PHE A 536 -23.01 11.01 10.79
N CYS A 537 -22.82 11.47 12.04
CA CYS A 537 -23.29 10.78 13.23
C CYS A 537 -24.81 10.84 13.32
N ALA A 538 -25.49 9.69 13.39
CA ALA A 538 -26.94 9.66 13.52
C ALA A 538 -27.38 10.28 14.86
N PRO A 539 -28.53 11.00 14.92
CA PRO A 539 -28.98 11.69 16.13
C PRO A 539 -29.01 10.82 17.40
N HIS A 540 -29.38 9.55 17.25
CA HIS A 540 -29.48 8.60 18.37
C HIS A 540 -28.13 8.09 18.88
N LEU A 541 -27.04 8.36 18.15
CA LEU A 541 -25.67 8.00 18.51
C LEU A 541 -24.89 9.18 19.10
N GLU A 542 -25.49 10.37 19.18
CA GLU A 542 -24.84 11.52 19.79
C GLU A 542 -24.68 11.37 21.32
N PRO A 543 -23.57 11.85 21.90
CA PRO A 543 -23.37 11.85 23.34
C PRO A 543 -24.51 12.58 24.08
N GLY A 544 -25.28 11.85 24.89
CA GLY A 544 -26.41 12.39 25.65
C GLY A 544 -27.79 12.17 25.02
N ALA A 545 -27.87 11.53 23.84
CA ALA A 545 -29.15 11.13 23.26
C ALA A 545 -29.85 10.06 24.12
N SER A 546 -31.16 10.21 24.34
CA SER A 546 -31.95 9.15 24.97
C SER A 546 -31.97 7.93 24.05
N ARG A 547 -31.71 6.73 24.60
CA ARG A 547 -31.88 5.44 23.87
C ARG A 547 -33.32 5.23 23.36
N SER A 548 -34.25 6.08 23.76
CA SER A 548 -35.65 6.12 23.33
C SER A 548 -35.97 7.31 22.40
N ALA A 549 -34.99 7.82 21.63
CA ALA A 549 -35.28 8.85 20.63
C ALA A 549 -36.42 8.34 19.72
N PRO A 550 -37.49 9.13 19.50
CA PRO A 550 -38.59 8.69 18.65
C PRO A 550 -38.04 8.34 17.27
N THR A 551 -38.56 7.29 16.65
CA THR A 551 -38.60 7.24 15.18
C THR A 551 -39.20 8.57 14.75
N GLU A 552 -38.39 9.47 14.20
CA GLU A 552 -38.87 10.76 13.70
C GLU A 552 -40.05 10.47 12.79
N ASP A 553 -41.21 11.03 13.14
CA ASP A 553 -42.41 10.92 12.34
C ASP A 553 -42.18 11.68 11.02
N LEU A 554 -41.63 10.97 10.03
CA LEU A 554 -41.34 11.48 8.70
C LEU A 554 -42.59 11.99 7.98
N SER A 555 -43.80 11.75 8.52
CA SER A 555 -45.07 12.26 7.98
C SER A 555 -45.21 13.79 8.09
N ALA A 556 -44.35 14.44 8.87
CA ALA A 556 -44.27 15.90 9.00
C ALA A 556 -43.03 16.54 8.33
N LEU A 557 -42.36 15.84 7.40
CA LEU A 557 -41.28 16.47 6.61
C LEU A 557 -41.85 17.69 5.87
N GLU A 558 -41.22 18.86 6.06
CA GLU A 558 -41.58 20.04 5.29
C GLU A 558 -41.58 19.73 3.78
N PRO A 559 -42.55 20.22 2.99
CA PRO A 559 -42.67 19.88 1.57
C PRO A 559 -41.37 20.06 0.77
N ARG A 560 -40.54 21.04 1.15
CA ARG A 560 -39.24 21.34 0.53
C ARG A 560 -38.20 20.25 0.77
N ILE A 561 -38.23 19.57 1.91
CA ILE A 561 -37.32 18.46 2.22
C ILE A 561 -37.74 17.23 1.42
N ALA A 562 -39.04 16.95 1.33
CA ALA A 562 -39.57 15.87 0.50
C ALA A 562 -39.21 16.06 -0.98
N GLU A 563 -39.34 17.29 -1.50
CA GLU A 563 -38.91 17.64 -2.84
C GLU A 563 -37.40 17.42 -3.04
N ALA A 564 -36.56 17.87 -2.10
CA ALA A 564 -35.12 17.70 -2.18
C ALA A 564 -34.69 16.22 -2.15
N LEU A 565 -35.33 15.40 -1.33
CA LEU A 565 -35.10 13.95 -1.26
C LEU A 565 -35.51 13.20 -2.55
N SER A 566 -36.27 13.84 -3.44
CA SER A 566 -36.66 13.25 -4.72
C SER A 566 -35.57 13.32 -5.80
N THR A 567 -34.52 14.14 -5.58
CA THR A 567 -33.43 14.36 -6.54
C THR A 567 -32.61 13.08 -6.78
N PRO A 568 -32.00 12.90 -7.98
CA PRO A 568 -31.17 11.73 -8.27
C PRO A 568 -30.03 11.52 -7.27
N SER A 569 -29.38 12.61 -6.85
CA SER A 569 -28.26 12.57 -5.92
C SER A 569 -28.68 12.20 -4.49
N ALA A 570 -29.87 12.63 -4.06
CA ALA A 570 -30.45 12.19 -2.79
C ALA A 570 -30.79 10.69 -2.80
N LYS A 571 -31.31 10.17 -3.92
CA LYS A 571 -31.54 8.73 -4.09
C LYS A 571 -30.22 7.95 -4.10
N ALA A 572 -29.21 8.45 -4.81
CA ALA A 572 -27.89 7.82 -4.86
C ALA A 572 -27.19 7.76 -3.51
N THR A 573 -27.56 8.64 -2.56
CA THR A 573 -26.95 8.73 -1.24
C THR A 573 -27.88 8.32 -0.09
N GLU A 574 -28.98 7.64 -0.39
CA GLU A 574 -30.04 7.33 0.59
C GLU A 574 -29.55 6.52 1.80
N ASN A 575 -28.52 5.69 1.59
CA ASN A 575 -27.93 4.77 2.56
C ASN A 575 -26.74 5.36 3.32
N VAL A 576 -26.34 6.59 2.98
CA VAL A 576 -25.25 7.30 3.67
C VAL A 576 -25.79 7.84 5.00
N ALA A 577 -25.05 7.60 6.08
CA ALA A 577 -25.39 8.11 7.41
C ALA A 577 -25.42 9.66 7.41
N SER A 578 -26.28 10.25 8.24
CA SER A 578 -26.41 11.70 8.36
C SER A 578 -26.94 12.09 9.73
N ALA A 579 -26.55 13.27 10.20
CA ALA A 579 -26.96 13.76 11.52
C ALA A 579 -28.34 14.40 11.57
N SER A 580 -29.00 14.65 10.43
CA SER A 580 -30.37 15.16 10.40
C SER A 580 -31.04 14.95 9.04
N PRO A 581 -32.38 15.04 8.96
CA PRO A 581 -33.10 15.06 7.68
C PRO A 581 -32.61 16.16 6.72
N ASN A 582 -32.23 17.33 7.24
CA ASN A 582 -31.68 18.42 6.44
C ASN A 582 -30.31 18.08 5.84
N MET A 583 -29.43 17.46 6.63
CA MET A 583 -28.14 16.99 6.11
C MET A 583 -28.35 15.90 5.05
N LYS A 584 -29.29 14.98 5.28
CA LYS A 584 -29.66 13.95 4.31
C LYS A 584 -30.19 14.54 3.00
N ALA A 585 -31.01 15.59 3.09
CA ALA A 585 -31.65 16.20 1.94
C ALA A 585 -30.74 17.14 1.13
N TYR A 586 -29.83 17.85 1.78
CA TYR A 586 -29.06 18.93 1.13
C TYR A 586 -27.54 18.73 1.21
N THR A 587 -27.00 18.37 2.36
CA THR A 587 -25.55 18.28 2.57
C THR A 587 -24.95 17.04 1.90
N ILE A 588 -25.48 15.85 2.18
CA ILE A 588 -24.95 14.61 1.62
C ILE A 588 -25.03 14.59 0.09
N PRO A 589 -26.15 14.98 -0.55
CA PRO A 589 -26.22 15.06 -2.01
C PRO A 589 -25.27 16.11 -2.61
N PHE A 590 -25.09 17.25 -1.93
CA PHE A 590 -24.10 18.25 -2.35
C PHE A 590 -22.67 17.71 -2.35
N LEU A 591 -22.27 17.00 -1.28
CA LEU A 591 -20.94 16.39 -1.18
C LEU A 591 -20.72 15.39 -2.33
N TYR A 592 -21.73 14.55 -2.60
CA TYR A 592 -21.70 13.58 -3.71
C TYR A 592 -21.59 14.25 -5.09
N ASP A 593 -22.39 15.28 -5.35
CA ASP A 593 -22.35 15.98 -6.63
C ASP A 593 -21.02 16.72 -6.84
N ALA A 594 -20.51 17.39 -5.80
CA ALA A 594 -19.22 18.07 -5.85
C ALA A 594 -18.07 17.08 -6.11
N MET A 595 -18.11 15.91 -5.46
CA MET A 595 -17.22 14.80 -5.77
C MET A 595 -17.37 14.34 -7.22
N THR A 596 -18.59 14.25 -7.73
CA THR A 596 -18.84 13.84 -9.12
C THR A 596 -18.26 14.84 -10.13
N GLU A 597 -18.28 16.15 -9.84
CA GLU A 597 -17.60 17.17 -10.64
C GLU A 597 -16.07 16.97 -10.67
N ILE A 598 -15.46 16.69 -9.52
CA ILE A 598 -14.03 16.34 -9.46
C ILE A 598 -13.77 15.05 -10.25
N HIS A 599 -14.60 14.01 -10.09
CA HIS A 599 -14.45 12.77 -10.85
C HIS A 599 -14.46 13.02 -12.37
N LYS A 600 -15.40 13.84 -12.87
CA LYS A 600 -15.47 14.21 -14.30
C LYS A 600 -14.17 14.84 -14.80
N LEU A 601 -13.60 15.78 -14.05
CA LEU A 601 -12.30 16.37 -14.40
C LEU A 601 -11.20 15.29 -14.39
N GLY A 602 -11.19 14.43 -13.38
CA GLY A 602 -10.23 13.36 -13.26
C GLY A 602 -10.28 12.36 -14.41
N SER A 603 -11.48 12.00 -14.91
CA SER A 603 -11.63 11.14 -16.10
C SER A 603 -11.03 11.75 -17.37
N VAL A 604 -10.98 13.08 -17.47
CA VAL A 604 -10.34 13.81 -18.58
C VAL A 604 -8.82 13.90 -18.41
N LEU A 605 -8.35 14.08 -17.18
CA LEU A 605 -6.91 14.19 -16.89
C LEU A 605 -6.21 12.83 -16.93
N PHE A 606 -6.92 11.77 -16.56
CA PHE A 606 -6.40 10.44 -16.31
C PHE A 606 -7.26 9.36 -17.02
N PRO A 607 -7.32 9.36 -18.36
CA PRO A 607 -8.13 8.41 -19.11
C PRO A 607 -7.66 6.96 -18.94
N ASP A 608 -8.53 6.01 -19.29
CA ASP A 608 -8.16 4.60 -19.43
C ASP A 608 -7.01 4.43 -20.42
N SER A 609 -6.10 3.50 -20.13
CA SER A 609 -4.96 3.20 -21.01
C SER A 609 -4.65 1.70 -20.99
N GLU A 610 -3.85 1.24 -21.96
CA GLU A 610 -3.34 -0.15 -21.97
C GLU A 610 -2.51 -0.50 -20.73
N LEU A 611 -1.93 0.51 -20.07
CA LEU A 611 -1.08 0.36 -18.88
C LEU A 611 -1.86 0.39 -17.56
N GLY A 612 -3.14 0.73 -17.58
CA GLY A 612 -4.00 0.70 -16.39
C GLY A 612 -5.32 1.46 -16.55
N PRO A 613 -6.31 1.14 -15.70
CA PRO A 613 -7.59 1.83 -15.70
C PRO A 613 -7.43 3.29 -15.28
N GLY A 614 -8.35 4.13 -15.75
CA GLY A 614 -8.56 5.50 -15.32
C GLY A 614 -9.01 5.57 -13.86
N LEU A 615 -9.59 6.70 -13.47
CA LEU A 615 -10.21 6.79 -12.14
C LEU A 615 -11.39 5.81 -12.02
N ASP A 616 -11.51 5.19 -10.85
CA ASP A 616 -12.62 4.29 -10.53
C ASP A 616 -13.95 5.04 -10.73
N PRO A 617 -14.88 4.56 -11.58
CA PRO A 617 -16.13 5.26 -11.86
C PRO A 617 -17.00 5.45 -10.61
N ASP A 618 -16.83 4.59 -9.61
CA ASP A 618 -17.56 4.67 -8.34
C ASP A 618 -16.77 5.42 -7.25
N HIS A 619 -15.65 6.07 -7.59
CA HIS A 619 -14.75 6.65 -6.60
C HIS A 619 -15.45 7.66 -5.68
N ALA A 620 -16.33 8.50 -6.25
CA ALA A 620 -17.12 9.48 -5.49
C ALA A 620 -18.03 8.79 -4.46
N ALA A 621 -18.79 7.78 -4.88
CA ALA A 621 -19.68 7.03 -4.00
C ALA A 621 -18.90 6.30 -2.90
N LYS A 622 -17.87 5.54 -3.29
CA LYS A 622 -17.01 4.78 -2.35
C LYS A 622 -16.33 5.68 -1.33
N MET A 623 -15.83 6.84 -1.76
CA MET A 623 -15.17 7.79 -0.87
C MET A 623 -16.16 8.42 0.12
N LEU A 624 -17.37 8.77 -0.34
CA LEU A 624 -18.42 9.30 0.52
C LEU A 624 -18.87 8.26 1.56
N GLU A 625 -19.22 7.06 1.12
CA GLU A 625 -19.68 5.97 2.00
C GLU A 625 -18.61 5.54 2.99
N GLY A 626 -17.36 5.37 2.53
CA GLY A 626 -16.23 5.00 3.37
C GLY A 626 -15.94 6.07 4.42
N THR A 627 -15.96 7.35 4.03
CA THR A 627 -15.76 8.46 4.96
C THR A 627 -16.89 8.56 5.97
N ALA A 628 -18.14 8.44 5.52
CA ALA A 628 -19.32 8.46 6.39
C ALA A 628 -19.25 7.33 7.42
N ARG A 629 -18.95 6.09 6.99
CA ARG A 629 -18.81 4.94 7.89
C ARG A 629 -17.74 5.15 8.95
N LEU A 630 -16.58 5.68 8.56
CA LEU A 630 -15.48 5.93 9.49
C LEU A 630 -15.80 7.04 10.50
N HIS A 631 -16.50 8.09 10.08
CA HIS A 631 -16.76 9.26 10.91
C HIS A 631 -18.09 9.21 11.66
N ALA A 632 -19.02 8.33 11.31
CA ALA A 632 -20.26 8.12 12.06
C ALA A 632 -20.03 7.47 13.44
N HIS A 633 -18.85 6.88 13.69
CA HIS A 633 -18.52 6.25 14.97
C HIS A 633 -18.45 7.29 16.11
N PRO A 634 -19.11 7.09 17.27
CA PRO A 634 -19.15 8.05 18.38
C PRO A 634 -17.78 8.53 18.90
N ASP A 635 -16.80 7.63 18.90
CA ASP A 635 -15.44 7.93 19.39
C ASP A 635 -14.54 8.62 18.35
N ASN A 636 -15.06 8.91 17.15
CA ASN A 636 -14.27 9.56 16.11
C ASN A 636 -14.07 11.06 16.43
N THR A 637 -12.85 11.44 16.73
CA THR A 637 -12.45 12.83 17.05
C THR A 637 -11.66 13.49 15.93
N HIS A 638 -11.65 12.90 14.73
CA HIS A 638 -10.85 13.37 13.61
C HIS A 638 -11.30 14.75 13.14
N ARG A 639 -10.31 15.63 12.93
CA ARG A 639 -10.49 16.99 12.43
C ARG A 639 -9.64 17.18 11.16
N PRO A 640 -10.25 17.50 10.01
CA PRO A 640 -9.51 17.81 8.79
C PRO A 640 -8.55 18.99 8.98
N SER A 641 -7.42 19.00 8.28
CA SER A 641 -6.37 20.02 8.44
C SER A 641 -6.87 21.45 8.21
N MET A 642 -7.70 21.68 7.19
CA MET A 642 -8.29 22.99 6.91
C MET A 642 -9.20 23.48 8.04
N LEU A 643 -9.99 22.59 8.67
CA LEU A 643 -10.79 22.95 9.84
C LEU A 643 -9.89 23.38 11.01
N VAL A 644 -8.84 22.61 11.29
CA VAL A 644 -7.88 22.95 12.35
C VAL A 644 -7.23 24.32 12.10
N ASP A 645 -6.95 24.66 10.84
CA ASP A 645 -6.40 25.97 10.50
C ASP A 645 -7.37 27.11 10.75
N VAL A 646 -8.64 26.95 10.36
CA VAL A 646 -9.69 27.93 10.63
C VAL A 646 -9.87 28.14 12.14
N GLU A 647 -9.86 27.06 12.92
CA GLU A 647 -9.97 27.11 14.38
C GLU A 647 -8.77 27.81 15.03
N MET A 648 -7.56 27.59 14.50
CA MET A 648 -6.34 28.25 14.95
C MET A 648 -6.14 29.66 14.35
N GLY A 649 -7.07 30.14 13.53
CA GLY A 649 -6.98 31.45 12.87
C GLY A 649 -5.80 31.55 11.89
N ARG A 650 -5.38 30.45 11.27
CA ARG A 650 -4.26 30.37 10.32
C ARG A 650 -4.77 30.29 8.88
N PRO A 651 -4.04 30.87 7.91
CA PRO A 651 -4.34 30.66 6.50
C PRO A 651 -4.26 29.18 6.10
N MET A 652 -5.09 28.80 5.13
CA MET A 652 -5.27 27.43 4.63
C MET A 652 -4.61 27.24 3.25
N GLU A 653 -4.49 25.99 2.80
CA GLU A 653 -3.96 25.60 1.49
C GLU A 653 -5.02 25.72 0.35
N VAL A 654 -5.82 26.79 0.34
CA VAL A 654 -7.01 26.95 -0.54
C VAL A 654 -6.64 26.85 -2.02
N GLU A 655 -5.57 27.54 -2.43
CA GLU A 655 -5.14 27.61 -3.83
C GLU A 655 -4.80 26.22 -4.39
N HIS A 656 -4.00 25.43 -3.68
CA HIS A 656 -3.56 24.13 -4.17
C HIS A 656 -4.57 23.00 -3.92
N VAL A 657 -5.47 23.14 -2.95
CA VAL A 657 -6.50 22.12 -2.67
C VAL A 657 -7.74 22.31 -3.54
N VAL A 658 -8.22 23.54 -3.72
CA VAL A 658 -9.47 23.83 -4.45
C VAL A 658 -9.23 24.70 -5.68
N GLY A 659 -8.40 25.73 -5.57
CA GLY A 659 -8.14 26.66 -6.68
C GLY A 659 -7.59 25.96 -7.93
N GLU A 660 -6.68 25.00 -7.75
CA GLU A 660 -6.13 24.21 -8.85
C GLU A 660 -7.17 23.32 -9.55
N LEU A 661 -8.17 22.80 -8.83
CA LEU A 661 -9.27 22.05 -9.46
C LEU A 661 -10.07 22.97 -10.39
N VAL A 662 -10.39 24.18 -9.94
CA VAL A 662 -11.10 25.18 -10.76
C VAL A 662 -10.28 25.56 -11.99
N ARG A 663 -8.97 25.84 -11.82
CA ARG A 663 -8.07 26.20 -12.93
C ARG A 663 -7.95 25.07 -13.95
N MET A 664 -7.76 23.83 -13.50
CA MET A 664 -7.69 22.67 -14.38
C MET A 664 -9.02 22.38 -15.08
N GLY A 665 -10.15 22.48 -14.36
CA GLY A 665 -11.50 22.34 -14.91
C GLY A 665 -11.74 23.29 -16.08
N ARG A 666 -11.51 24.60 -15.86
CA ARG A 666 -11.62 25.63 -16.89
C ARG A 666 -10.70 25.36 -18.09
N LYS A 667 -9.43 25.00 -17.84
CA LYS A 667 -8.46 24.68 -18.91
C LYS A 667 -8.89 23.48 -19.77
N ARG A 668 -9.63 22.53 -19.19
CA ARG A 668 -10.11 21.32 -19.87
C ARG A 668 -11.56 21.40 -20.33
N GLY A 669 -12.24 22.52 -20.12
CA GLY A 669 -13.66 22.69 -20.49
C GLY A 669 -14.61 21.79 -19.68
N VAL A 670 -14.27 21.51 -18.42
CA VAL A 670 -15.11 20.72 -17.51
C VAL A 670 -15.85 21.66 -16.57
N ASP A 671 -17.18 21.64 -16.61
CA ASP A 671 -18.03 22.43 -15.71
C ASP A 671 -17.97 21.88 -14.28
N MET A 672 -17.57 22.75 -13.34
CA MET A 672 -17.42 22.41 -11.92
C MET A 672 -18.08 23.46 -11.00
N PRO A 673 -19.37 23.81 -11.19
CA PRO A 673 -20.00 24.93 -10.50
C PRO A 673 -20.02 24.82 -8.97
N ARG A 674 -20.10 23.62 -8.40
CA ARG A 674 -20.07 23.44 -6.94
C ARG A 674 -18.67 23.65 -6.40
N ILE A 675 -17.65 23.18 -7.11
CA ILE A 675 -16.25 23.42 -6.75
C ILE A 675 -15.89 24.90 -6.89
N GLU A 676 -16.39 25.58 -7.92
CA GLU A 676 -16.22 27.04 -8.08
C GLU A 676 -16.89 27.81 -6.94
N ALA A 677 -18.09 27.40 -6.52
CA ALA A 677 -18.78 28.01 -5.38
C ALA A 677 -18.02 27.78 -4.06
N LEU A 678 -17.54 26.55 -3.80
CA LEU A 678 -16.71 26.25 -2.63
C LEU A 678 -15.43 27.10 -2.62
N TYR A 679 -14.77 27.22 -3.77
CA TYR A 679 -13.58 28.04 -3.91
C TYR A 679 -13.85 29.51 -3.60
N ALA A 680 -14.91 30.10 -4.16
CA ALA A 680 -15.27 31.49 -3.90
C ALA A 680 -15.56 31.75 -2.41
N LEU A 681 -16.28 30.85 -1.73
CA LEU A 681 -16.55 30.98 -0.30
C LEU A 681 -15.28 30.84 0.55
N LEU A 682 -14.40 29.91 0.19
CA LEU A 682 -13.11 29.73 0.87
C LEU A 682 -12.20 30.94 0.71
N LEU A 683 -12.20 31.61 -0.45
CA LEU A 683 -11.40 32.83 -0.66
C LEU A 683 -11.82 33.95 0.29
N ILE A 684 -13.11 34.10 0.59
CA ILE A 684 -13.60 35.10 1.56
C ILE A 684 -13.04 34.79 2.95
N MET A 685 -13.12 33.52 3.37
CA MET A 685 -12.57 33.09 4.66
C MET A 685 -11.04 33.22 4.72
N GLN A 686 -10.36 32.86 3.62
CA GLN A 686 -8.91 32.97 3.48
C GLN A 686 -8.43 34.41 3.60
N ASP A 687 -9.11 35.37 2.95
CA ASP A 687 -8.77 36.80 3.05
C ASP A 687 -8.85 37.30 4.50
N GLN A 688 -9.88 36.92 5.25
CA GLN A 688 -10.00 37.26 6.68
C GLN A 688 -8.85 36.69 7.52
N LEU A 689 -8.45 35.44 7.25
CA LEU A 689 -7.35 34.77 7.94
C LEU A 689 -5.99 35.39 7.58
N LEU A 690 -5.79 35.77 6.32
CA LEU A 690 -4.57 36.43 5.83
C LEU A 690 -4.40 37.83 6.45
N ARG A 691 -5.47 38.62 6.56
CA ARG A 691 -5.43 39.92 7.26
C ARG A 691 -4.97 39.75 8.71
N SER A 692 -5.61 38.84 9.43
CA SER A 692 -5.26 38.51 10.82
C SER A 692 -3.82 38.01 10.96
N TYR A 693 -3.34 37.22 9.99
CA TYR A 693 -1.98 36.73 9.95
C TYR A 693 -0.94 37.84 9.76
N HIS A 694 -1.19 38.78 8.85
CA HIS A 694 -0.30 39.91 8.61
C HIS A 694 -0.27 40.88 9.78
N GLU A 695 -1.38 41.11 10.46
CA GLU A 695 -1.43 41.92 11.68
C GLU A 695 -0.55 41.32 12.78
N ARG A 696 -0.68 40.01 13.05
CA ARG A 696 0.14 39.29 14.04
C ARG A 696 1.62 39.15 13.66
N SER A 697 1.96 39.29 12.38
CA SER A 697 3.34 39.20 11.91
C SER A 697 4.08 40.55 12.02
N LYS A 698 3.35 41.66 12.19
CA LYS A 698 3.89 43.01 12.38
C LYS A 698 4.07 43.38 13.85
N SER A 699 3.29 42.76 14.74
CA SER A 699 3.45 42.81 16.20
C SER A 699 4.53 41.86 16.67
#